data_AF-A0A8H6JDA7-F1
#
_entry.id   AF-A0A8H6JDA7-F1
#
_cell.length_a   1.000
_cell.length_b   1.000
_cell.length_c   1.000
_cell.angle_alpha   90.00
_cell.angle_beta   90.00
_cell.angle_gamma   90.00
#
_symmetry.space_group_name_H-M   'P 1'
#
loop_
_entity.id
_entity.type
_entity.pdbx_description
1 polymer ?
#
loop_
_entity_poly.entity_id
_entity_poly.type
_entity_poly.pdbx_seq_one_letter_code
_entity_poly.pdbx_strand_id
1 'polypeptide(L)'
;MMDIQIGPEVEVFANALDDCLSPHGTVEEKRTRVMELVNAYCDYACERLDNLRNQARQGSVGDTEMDLDEEEGCDAQSLEEIKAWEQERQTWDLLRRLLPLSYPSQNPMRSQAPDISRTSGKQDDDLWHAFLDADPLVIKRKAVLEWLQQGARAGPDIDDLVRELQQNADRGDIIAHGWIHTRSAIKLQKSVVGSVRPLDVQFPEVARSLVNSDKAPLVAELDPDAVTRQGRKLEPQDEYFERAIWVGCFQLLRRGSSLAEMRQWCLERTEVWRAVSMSALPLATEHGEASLVYDPSALALWRRTCFALARQGGSDDIERAVYGVLSGDIPSVQKVCRTWDDFMFMHYNALVRTQFDAFVLGRCEPDVSSSLRSSFATFDAVQFHGDPATLEQRLIKSLETNSRTSEEALDPNKALQAAIISGDLERHFYEQGVAITQKANTKTPSALMPDDDCRSVSVVHEKFADINSPDRLRLAVHTLIIFSILDSLGIASGSATLSNDFGRRQLQENAITAYISLLRLAGLDELIPLYCSRLAGPRAFQVLSTNVLPITDHESRLVQLSLIRKAGLDVLLFVKTQPQLIFKRLEVDAADDYPAKGQFQIMENTPASLKYGRTIKTDFFGENPEFVDPLDDRLIRSVEWLLLVDEAWPSVFSVSIAVYKYFLKHMHLNAARSFANRVSFRAIMRQRVDFPDQDDNDLWTEDTDFWASQIEPIDAVQISPSQLASEARTVRDLESLVKVLDTMETVASLAELSREDSSVKRDFWTKVGNEVKAAKDHVRPLLKSWLLGQGASSQASFLTDDAHAGVSDDPELEVLRDVYLPETLLAYISTLHFAGTTLTRDNFLECMELAATIAEKDSDIAASFVKANRMKELVEAFAACSKALAIASGEKKAANSSSRKLREMGWSRELWSVKP
;
A
#
# COMPACT_ATOMS: atom_id res chain seq x y z
N MET A 1 0.59 -18.68 -3.22
CA MET A 1 0.31 -17.23 -3.35
C MET A 1 -0.49 -17.07 -4.62
N MET A 2 -1.61 -16.34 -4.60
CA MET A 2 -2.18 -15.88 -5.87
C MET A 2 -1.18 -14.87 -6.42
N ASP A 3 -0.67 -15.07 -7.63
CA ASP A 3 0.08 -14.04 -8.34
C ASP A 3 -0.89 -12.88 -8.56
N ILE A 4 -0.73 -11.83 -7.77
CA ILE A 4 -1.51 -10.60 -7.95
C ILE A 4 -0.91 -9.92 -9.17
N GLN A 5 -1.55 -10.09 -10.33
CA GLN A 5 -1.18 -9.38 -11.54
C GLN A 5 -1.58 -7.92 -11.39
N ILE A 6 -0.58 -7.04 -11.49
CA ILE A 6 -0.75 -5.60 -11.54
C ILE A 6 -0.23 -5.16 -12.92
N GLY A 7 -0.89 -4.22 -13.57
CA GLY A 7 -0.51 -3.79 -14.90
C GLY A 7 0.65 -2.77 -14.90
N PRO A 8 1.14 -2.41 -16.10
CA PRO A 8 2.27 -1.49 -16.29
C PRO A 8 2.00 -0.08 -15.77
N GLU A 9 0.74 0.27 -15.52
CA GLU A 9 0.33 1.55 -14.98
C GLU A 9 0.92 1.87 -13.60
N VAL A 10 1.30 0.87 -12.80
CA VAL A 10 1.93 1.12 -11.50
C VAL A 10 3.32 1.72 -11.64
N GLU A 11 4.14 1.24 -12.58
CA GLU A 11 5.46 1.79 -12.85
C GLU A 11 5.37 3.20 -13.44
N VAL A 12 4.42 3.42 -14.37
CA VAL A 12 4.20 4.74 -14.97
C VAL A 12 3.84 5.78 -13.91
N PHE A 13 2.95 5.42 -12.97
CA PHE A 13 2.56 6.32 -11.89
C PHE A 13 3.71 6.58 -10.92
N ALA A 14 4.47 5.53 -10.58
CA ALA A 14 5.64 5.66 -9.71
C ALA A 14 6.73 6.56 -10.33
N ASN A 15 7.00 6.43 -11.62
CA ASN A 15 7.99 7.25 -12.32
C ASN A 15 7.59 8.73 -12.34
N ALA A 16 6.33 9.03 -12.67
CA ALA A 16 5.83 10.40 -12.63
C ALA A 16 5.85 10.98 -11.20
N LEU A 17 5.57 10.15 -10.19
CA LEU A 17 5.69 10.55 -8.79
C LEU A 17 7.15 10.86 -8.41
N ASP A 18 8.11 10.00 -8.78
CA ASP A 18 9.54 10.21 -8.51
C ASP A 18 10.04 11.55 -9.09
N ASP A 19 9.66 11.84 -10.34
CA ASP A 19 9.96 13.13 -10.99
C ASP A 19 9.37 14.33 -10.24
N CYS A 20 8.13 14.20 -9.76
CA CYS A 20 7.48 15.23 -8.95
C CYS A 20 8.19 15.46 -7.60
N LEU A 21 8.76 14.42 -7.00
CA LEU A 21 9.38 14.45 -5.67
C LEU A 21 10.78 15.07 -5.62
N SER A 22 11.33 15.49 -6.76
CA SER A 22 12.64 16.14 -6.82
C SER A 22 12.78 17.29 -5.81
N PRO A 23 13.83 17.30 -4.96
CA PRO A 23 13.93 18.19 -3.80
C PRO A 23 14.15 19.66 -4.18
N HIS A 24 14.64 19.91 -5.40
CA HIS A 24 14.98 21.23 -5.92
C HIS A 24 13.72 22.06 -6.19
N GLY A 25 13.88 23.39 -6.24
CA GLY A 25 12.85 24.33 -6.67
C GLY A 25 12.07 25.03 -5.56
N THR A 26 11.45 26.15 -5.93
CA THR A 26 10.62 26.99 -5.04
C THR A 26 9.30 26.30 -4.69
N VAL A 27 8.59 26.81 -3.67
CA VAL A 27 7.25 26.29 -3.28
C VAL A 27 6.27 26.36 -4.46
N GLU A 28 6.36 27.40 -5.30
CA GLU A 28 5.52 27.56 -6.50
C GLU A 28 5.87 26.52 -7.58
N GLU A 29 7.16 26.24 -7.80
CA GLU A 29 7.62 25.20 -8.75
C GLU A 29 7.25 23.79 -8.27
N LYS A 30 7.30 23.54 -6.96
CA LYS A 30 6.84 22.27 -6.36
C LYS A 30 5.33 22.10 -6.54
N ARG A 31 4.55 23.16 -6.29
CA ARG A 31 3.10 23.16 -6.55
C ARG A 31 2.81 22.89 -8.03
N THR A 32 3.53 23.54 -8.95
CA THR A 32 3.31 23.37 -10.40
C THR A 32 3.57 21.94 -10.83
N ARG A 33 4.64 21.31 -10.35
CA ARG A 33 4.92 19.89 -10.59
C ARG A 33 3.83 18.95 -10.07
N VAL A 34 3.21 19.25 -8.92
CA VAL A 34 2.07 18.46 -8.44
C VAL A 34 0.86 18.61 -9.35
N MET A 35 0.62 19.79 -9.92
CA MET A 35 -0.46 19.97 -10.91
C MET A 35 -0.15 19.23 -12.22
N GLU A 36 1.11 19.25 -12.67
CA GLU A 36 1.58 18.48 -13.83
C GLU A 36 1.48 16.97 -13.60
N LEU A 37 1.72 16.49 -12.37
CA LEU A 37 1.56 15.09 -11.98
C LEU A 37 0.10 14.64 -12.17
N VAL A 38 -0.86 15.44 -11.71
CA VAL A 38 -2.29 15.13 -11.89
C VAL A 38 -2.69 15.15 -13.36
N ASN A 39 -2.12 16.06 -14.16
CA ASN A 39 -2.33 16.06 -15.61
C ASN A 39 -1.77 14.78 -16.25
N ALA A 40 -0.55 14.36 -15.90
CA ALA A 40 0.06 13.14 -16.42
C ALA A 40 -0.79 11.89 -16.10
N TYR A 41 -1.33 11.79 -14.88
CA TYR A 41 -2.24 10.70 -14.52
C TYR A 41 -3.56 10.74 -15.30
N CYS A 42 -4.12 11.94 -15.47
CA CYS A 42 -5.33 12.13 -16.27
C CYS A 42 -5.10 11.75 -17.74
N ASP A 43 -3.99 12.17 -18.33
CA ASP A 43 -3.63 11.92 -19.72
C ASP A 43 -3.40 10.42 -19.97
N TYR A 44 -2.70 9.74 -19.05
CA TYR A 44 -2.51 8.30 -19.11
C TYR A 44 -3.84 7.54 -19.02
N ALA A 45 -4.74 7.95 -18.12
CA ALA A 45 -6.07 7.34 -18.02
C ALA A 45 -6.91 7.57 -19.29
N CYS A 46 -6.79 8.74 -19.94
CA CYS A 46 -7.42 9.01 -21.23
C CYS A 46 -6.88 8.09 -22.33
N GLU A 47 -5.55 7.99 -22.46
CA GLU A 47 -4.90 7.15 -23.47
C GLU A 47 -5.29 5.67 -23.31
N ARG A 48 -5.33 5.18 -22.06
CA ARG A 48 -5.77 3.81 -21.77
C ARG A 48 -7.22 3.56 -22.17
N LEU A 49 -8.12 4.49 -21.86
CA LEU A 49 -9.52 4.38 -22.26
C LEU A 49 -9.70 4.39 -23.78
N ASP A 50 -8.99 5.25 -24.49
CA ASP A 50 -9.07 5.31 -25.95
C ASP A 50 -8.56 4.00 -26.58
N ASN A 51 -7.48 3.43 -26.05
CA ASN A 51 -6.97 2.13 -26.47
C ASN A 51 -7.98 0.99 -26.23
N LEU A 52 -8.58 0.91 -25.03
CA LEU A 52 -9.58 -0.11 -24.70
C LEU A 52 -10.83 0.03 -25.57
N ARG A 53 -11.32 1.26 -25.79
CA ARG A 53 -12.47 1.52 -26.67
C ARG A 53 -12.19 1.17 -28.12
N ASN A 54 -10.97 1.41 -28.60
CA ASN A 54 -10.56 1.01 -29.94
C ASN A 54 -10.47 -0.51 -30.10
N GLN A 55 -9.97 -1.21 -29.10
CA GLN A 55 -9.94 -2.69 -29.08
C GLN A 55 -11.36 -3.28 -29.09
N ALA A 56 -12.27 -2.77 -28.25
CA ALA A 56 -13.67 -3.18 -28.23
C ALA A 56 -14.37 -2.97 -29.60
N ARG A 57 -14.08 -1.85 -30.27
CA ARG A 57 -14.60 -1.57 -31.63
C ARG A 57 -14.03 -2.52 -32.69
N GLN A 58 -12.76 -2.92 -32.57
CA GLN A 58 -12.13 -3.84 -33.53
C GLN A 58 -12.63 -5.28 -33.35
N GLY A 59 -12.86 -5.71 -32.11
CA GLY A 59 -13.49 -7.02 -31.82
C GLY A 59 -14.91 -7.13 -32.41
N SER A 60 -15.73 -6.09 -32.26
CA SER A 60 -17.10 -6.08 -32.78
C SER A 60 -17.23 -6.09 -34.31
N VAL A 61 -16.17 -5.78 -35.07
CA VAL A 61 -16.21 -5.75 -36.56
C VAL A 61 -15.60 -7.02 -37.17
N GLY A 62 -14.94 -7.86 -36.37
CA GLY A 62 -14.24 -9.07 -36.84
C GLY A 62 -15.13 -10.30 -37.04
N ASP A 63 -16.21 -10.46 -36.27
CA ASP A 63 -16.95 -11.72 -36.18
C ASP A 63 -18.29 -11.69 -36.93
N THR A 64 -18.17 -11.58 -38.26
CA THR A 64 -19.23 -12.02 -39.18
C THR A 64 -18.84 -13.33 -39.89
N GLU A 65 -18.10 -14.22 -39.23
CA GLU A 65 -18.00 -15.62 -39.64
C GLU A 65 -18.36 -16.52 -38.45
N MET A 66 -19.28 -17.45 -38.73
CA MET A 66 -19.92 -18.33 -37.77
C MET A 66 -18.93 -19.09 -36.87
N ASP A 67 -18.97 -18.85 -35.56
CA ASP A 67 -18.80 -19.88 -34.53
C ASP A 67 -19.47 -19.42 -33.22
N LEU A 68 -20.77 -19.70 -33.12
CA LEU A 68 -21.52 -19.60 -31.88
C LEU A 68 -21.05 -20.75 -30.97
N ASP A 69 -20.30 -20.47 -29.91
CA ASP A 69 -20.46 -21.12 -28.58
C ASP A 69 -19.42 -20.70 -27.49
N GLU A 70 -18.51 -19.73 -27.66
CA GLU A 70 -17.54 -19.36 -26.58
C GLU A 70 -17.32 -17.86 -26.26
N GLU A 71 -18.03 -16.89 -26.85
CA GLU A 71 -17.66 -15.45 -26.73
C GLU A 71 -18.36 -14.60 -25.65
N GLU A 72 -19.40 -15.06 -24.94
CA GLU A 72 -20.13 -14.21 -23.97
C GLU A 72 -19.28 -13.78 -22.75
N GLY A 73 -18.14 -14.43 -22.48
CA GLY A 73 -17.28 -14.13 -21.32
C GLY A 73 -16.25 -13.01 -21.52
N CYS A 74 -15.82 -12.75 -22.76
CA CYS A 74 -14.73 -11.80 -23.05
C CYS A 74 -15.23 -10.34 -23.07
N ASP A 75 -16.45 -10.12 -23.56
CA ASP A 75 -17.05 -8.79 -23.63
C ASP A 75 -17.37 -8.20 -22.25
N ALA A 76 -17.77 -9.03 -21.28
CA ALA A 76 -18.12 -8.56 -19.95
C ALA A 76 -16.91 -8.00 -19.18
N GLN A 77 -15.75 -8.65 -19.26
CA GLN A 77 -14.53 -8.22 -18.58
C GLN A 77 -13.98 -6.92 -19.16
N SER A 78 -13.96 -6.80 -20.50
CA SER A 78 -13.51 -5.56 -21.17
C SER A 78 -14.40 -4.35 -20.83
N LEU A 79 -15.71 -4.56 -20.67
CA LEU A 79 -16.65 -3.51 -20.26
C LEU A 79 -16.46 -3.10 -18.80
N GLU A 80 -16.11 -4.04 -17.90
CA GLU A 80 -15.77 -3.73 -16.52
C GLU A 80 -14.47 -2.92 -16.41
N GLU A 81 -13.44 -3.28 -17.18
CA GLU A 81 -12.18 -2.54 -17.27
C GLU A 81 -12.40 -1.12 -17.81
N ILE A 82 -13.20 -0.95 -18.87
CA ILE A 82 -13.54 0.37 -19.42
C ILE A 82 -14.22 1.23 -18.35
N LYS A 83 -15.18 0.66 -17.60
CA LYS A 83 -15.86 1.37 -16.51
C LYS A 83 -14.88 1.77 -15.40
N ALA A 84 -13.97 0.89 -15.01
CA ALA A 84 -12.98 1.17 -13.96
C ALA A 84 -12.06 2.34 -14.35
N TRP A 85 -11.50 2.30 -15.56
CA TRP A 85 -10.65 3.38 -16.07
C TRP A 85 -11.44 4.68 -16.28
N GLU A 86 -12.73 4.61 -16.62
CA GLU A 86 -13.56 5.80 -16.77
C GLU A 86 -13.80 6.50 -15.43
N GLN A 87 -14.05 5.74 -14.37
CA GLN A 87 -14.15 6.27 -13.00
C GLN A 87 -12.82 6.86 -12.52
N GLU A 88 -11.70 6.22 -12.84
CA GLU A 88 -10.38 6.76 -12.51
C GLU A 88 -10.10 8.07 -13.24
N ARG A 89 -10.34 8.14 -14.56
CA ARG A 89 -10.23 9.38 -15.35
C ARG A 89 -11.11 10.48 -14.78
N GLN A 90 -12.34 10.17 -14.39
CA GLN A 90 -13.24 11.13 -13.76
C GLN A 90 -12.63 11.67 -12.45
N THR A 91 -12.01 10.83 -11.63
CA THR A 91 -11.37 11.27 -10.37
C THR A 91 -10.18 12.19 -10.64
N TRP A 92 -9.34 11.88 -11.63
CA TRP A 92 -8.22 12.74 -12.01
C TRP A 92 -8.68 14.08 -12.62
N ASP A 93 -9.72 14.09 -13.45
CA ASP A 93 -10.29 15.33 -13.99
C ASP A 93 -10.89 16.22 -12.88
N LEU A 94 -11.53 15.62 -11.88
CA LEU A 94 -12.04 16.34 -10.71
C LEU A 94 -10.90 17.04 -9.96
N LEU A 95 -9.80 16.33 -9.69
CA LEU A 95 -8.61 16.90 -9.04
C LEU A 95 -7.99 18.00 -9.89
N ARG A 96 -7.85 17.78 -11.20
CA ARG A 96 -7.32 18.76 -12.15
C ARG A 96 -8.09 20.09 -12.10
N ARG A 97 -9.41 20.04 -11.92
CA ARG A 97 -10.28 21.22 -11.82
C ARG A 97 -10.26 21.87 -10.43
N LEU A 98 -10.25 21.07 -9.36
CA LEU A 98 -10.40 21.58 -8.00
C LEU A 98 -9.09 22.02 -7.33
N LEU A 99 -7.96 21.35 -7.62
CA LEU A 99 -6.69 21.65 -6.96
C LEU A 99 -6.18 23.08 -7.24
N PRO A 100 -6.23 23.62 -8.48
CA PRO A 100 -5.84 25.01 -8.73
C PRO A 100 -6.68 26.03 -7.96
N LEU A 101 -7.95 25.71 -7.68
CA LEU A 101 -8.89 26.57 -6.96
C LEU A 101 -8.72 26.48 -5.43
N SER A 102 -8.41 25.30 -4.91
CA SER A 102 -8.21 25.08 -3.48
C SER A 102 -6.81 25.48 -3.01
N TYR A 103 -5.82 25.40 -3.90
CA TYR A 103 -4.45 25.83 -3.65
C TYR A 103 -4.07 26.89 -4.69
N PRO A 104 -4.43 28.17 -4.52
CA PRO A 104 -4.17 29.23 -5.51
C PRO A 104 -2.69 29.64 -5.56
N SER A 105 -2.27 30.23 -6.68
CA SER A 105 -0.89 30.75 -6.85
C SER A 105 -0.72 32.06 -6.08
N GLN A 106 0.43 32.26 -5.43
CA GLN A 106 0.76 33.55 -4.82
C GLN A 106 1.04 34.62 -5.89
N ASN A 107 1.52 34.20 -7.07
CA ASN A 107 1.68 35.04 -8.27
C ASN A 107 0.74 34.62 -9.39
N PRO A 108 -0.49 35.16 -9.48
CA PRO A 108 -1.38 34.91 -10.62
C PRO A 108 -0.90 35.53 -11.95
N MET A 109 0.18 36.32 -11.94
CA MET A 109 0.59 37.14 -13.08
C MET A 109 1.53 36.48 -14.12
N ARG A 110 1.92 35.21 -13.97
CA ARG A 110 2.97 34.64 -14.85
C ARG A 110 2.72 33.30 -15.52
N SER A 111 1.58 32.66 -15.32
CA SER A 111 1.28 31.38 -15.97
C SER A 111 -0.10 31.44 -16.62
N GLN A 112 -0.08 31.73 -17.92
CA GLN A 112 -1.15 31.53 -18.92
C GLN A 112 -2.48 32.25 -18.65
N ALA A 113 -2.49 33.56 -18.84
CA ALA A 113 -3.61 34.12 -19.59
C ALA A 113 -3.41 33.71 -21.06
N PRO A 114 -4.38 33.04 -21.72
CA PRO A 114 -4.41 33.10 -23.17
C PRO A 114 -4.51 34.58 -23.53
N ASP A 115 -3.69 34.96 -24.50
CA ASP A 115 -3.52 36.30 -25.04
C ASP A 115 -4.83 36.77 -25.69
N ILE A 116 -5.82 37.15 -24.87
CA ILE A 116 -6.94 37.99 -25.31
C ILE A 116 -6.41 39.41 -25.16
N SER A 117 -5.77 39.86 -26.23
CA SER A 117 -5.54 41.26 -26.52
C SER A 117 -6.70 42.09 -25.97
N ARG A 118 -6.37 42.95 -25.00
CA ARG A 118 -7.22 44.02 -24.50
C ARG A 118 -7.66 44.90 -25.67
N THR A 119 -8.74 44.53 -26.35
CA THR A 119 -9.55 45.45 -27.14
C THR A 119 -10.37 46.25 -26.15
N SER A 120 -9.82 47.39 -25.74
CA SER A 120 -10.51 48.41 -25.00
C SER A 120 -11.81 48.81 -25.71
N GLY A 121 -12.95 48.44 -25.12
CA GLY A 121 -14.28 48.91 -25.51
C GLY A 121 -15.31 47.78 -25.60
N LYS A 122 -16.18 47.67 -24.58
CA LYS A 122 -17.38 46.81 -24.45
C LYS A 122 -17.23 45.43 -23.76
N GLN A 123 -16.60 45.35 -22.59
CA GLN A 123 -16.60 44.14 -21.75
C GLN A 123 -17.26 44.31 -20.36
N ASP A 124 -17.91 45.44 -20.09
CA ASP A 124 -18.52 45.71 -18.77
C ASP A 124 -19.90 45.06 -18.54
N ASP A 125 -20.49 44.35 -19.52
CA ASP A 125 -21.91 43.96 -19.50
C ASP A 125 -22.19 42.44 -19.50
N ASP A 126 -21.23 41.56 -19.19
CA ASP A 126 -21.56 40.13 -18.97
C ASP A 126 -21.82 39.82 -17.49
N LEU A 127 -23.12 39.72 -17.16
CA LEU A 127 -23.62 39.38 -15.82
C LEU A 127 -23.08 38.04 -15.29
N TRP A 128 -22.76 37.08 -16.16
CA TRP A 128 -22.26 35.77 -15.76
C TRP A 128 -20.80 35.83 -15.31
N HIS A 129 -19.94 36.53 -16.06
CA HIS A 129 -18.55 36.74 -15.64
C HIS A 129 -18.48 37.56 -14.34
N ALA A 130 -19.29 38.63 -14.24
CA ALA A 130 -19.37 39.42 -13.02
C ALA A 130 -19.87 38.63 -11.79
N PHE A 131 -20.69 37.59 -11.99
CA PHE A 131 -21.13 36.67 -10.95
C PHE A 131 -20.01 35.74 -10.48
N LEU A 132 -19.23 35.20 -11.43
CA LEU A 132 -18.10 34.31 -11.11
C LEU A 132 -17.00 35.06 -10.34
N ASP A 133 -16.74 36.32 -10.67
CA ASP A 133 -15.76 37.17 -9.96
C ASP A 133 -16.22 37.56 -8.55
N ALA A 134 -17.53 37.51 -8.27
CA ALA A 134 -18.10 37.96 -7.00
C ALA A 134 -18.01 36.93 -5.86
N ASP A 135 -18.02 35.63 -6.16
CA ASP A 135 -18.02 34.57 -5.13
C ASP A 135 -17.09 33.38 -5.52
N PRO A 136 -15.98 33.16 -4.80
CA PRO A 136 -15.06 32.05 -5.08
C PRO A 136 -15.70 30.67 -4.85
N LEU A 137 -16.74 30.57 -4.00
CA LEU A 137 -17.46 29.32 -3.77
C LEU A 137 -18.23 28.89 -5.02
N VAL A 138 -18.76 29.84 -5.78
CA VAL A 138 -19.45 29.60 -7.05
C VAL A 138 -18.48 29.01 -8.07
N ILE A 139 -17.24 29.48 -8.12
CA ILE A 139 -16.21 28.95 -9.03
C ILE A 139 -15.96 27.47 -8.72
N LYS A 140 -15.85 27.10 -7.43
CA LYS A 140 -15.72 25.69 -7.02
C LYS A 140 -16.95 24.85 -7.41
N ARG A 141 -18.16 25.35 -7.19
CA ARG A 141 -19.41 24.66 -7.58
C ARG A 141 -19.56 24.52 -9.10
N LYS A 142 -19.16 25.55 -9.85
CA LYS A 142 -19.09 25.52 -11.32
C LYS A 142 -18.12 24.45 -11.79
N ALA A 143 -16.93 24.34 -11.18
CA ALA A 143 -15.95 23.32 -11.53
C ALA A 143 -16.47 21.89 -11.30
N VAL A 144 -17.20 21.65 -10.19
CA VAL A 144 -17.88 20.36 -9.94
C VAL A 144 -18.98 20.11 -10.98
N LEU A 145 -19.75 21.14 -11.36
CA LEU A 145 -20.79 21.00 -12.38
C LEU A 145 -20.21 20.66 -13.75
N GLU A 146 -19.13 21.34 -14.16
CA GLU A 146 -18.41 21.06 -15.41
C GLU A 146 -17.84 19.65 -15.45
N TRP A 147 -17.28 19.19 -14.32
CA TRP A 147 -16.81 17.82 -14.17
C TRP A 147 -17.94 16.79 -14.39
N LEU A 148 -19.10 16.99 -13.75
CA LEU A 148 -20.27 16.12 -13.92
C LEU A 148 -20.78 16.14 -15.37
N GLN A 149 -20.78 17.30 -16.01
CA GLN A 149 -21.17 17.45 -17.42
C GLN A 149 -20.19 16.73 -18.35
N GLN A 150 -18.89 16.85 -18.11
CA GLN A 150 -17.86 16.15 -18.87
C GLN A 150 -17.91 14.63 -18.68
N GLY A 151 -18.23 14.17 -17.47
CA GLY A 151 -18.53 12.76 -17.19
C GLY A 151 -19.73 12.27 -18.01
N ALA A 152 -20.82 13.03 -18.05
CA ALA A 152 -22.02 12.68 -18.82
C ALA A 152 -21.80 12.60 -20.34
N ARG A 153 -20.80 13.32 -20.90
CA ARG A 153 -20.44 13.24 -22.32
C ARG A 153 -19.84 11.91 -22.74
N ALA A 154 -19.27 11.15 -21.80
CA ALA A 154 -18.69 9.84 -22.09
C ALA A 154 -19.75 8.72 -22.22
N GLY A 155 -21.01 9.01 -21.90
CA GLY A 155 -22.13 8.10 -22.08
C GLY A 155 -22.51 7.83 -23.55
N PRO A 156 -23.52 6.98 -23.79
CA PRO A 156 -23.95 6.61 -25.15
C PRO A 156 -24.42 7.82 -25.97
N ASP A 157 -24.44 7.68 -27.29
CA ASP A 157 -24.91 8.75 -28.18
C ASP A 157 -26.38 9.12 -27.87
N ILE A 158 -26.74 10.39 -28.09
CA ILE A 158 -28.11 10.86 -27.80
C ILE A 158 -29.11 10.16 -28.72
N ASP A 159 -28.75 9.91 -29.98
CA ASP A 159 -29.61 9.21 -30.93
C ASP A 159 -29.85 7.75 -30.49
N ASP A 160 -28.87 7.12 -29.84
CA ASP A 160 -29.03 5.78 -29.26
C ASP A 160 -30.02 5.79 -28.09
N LEU A 161 -29.94 6.80 -27.23
CA LEU A 161 -30.83 6.95 -26.07
C LEU A 161 -32.30 7.18 -26.45
N VAL A 162 -32.54 7.81 -27.60
CA VAL A 162 -33.90 8.11 -28.07
C VAL A 162 -34.43 7.11 -29.09
N ARG A 163 -33.60 6.15 -29.53
CA ARG A 163 -33.89 5.20 -30.61
C ARG A 163 -35.20 4.44 -30.39
N GLU A 164 -35.39 3.87 -29.20
CA GLU A 164 -36.62 3.13 -28.87
C GLU A 164 -37.86 4.03 -28.90
N LEU A 165 -37.75 5.26 -28.38
CA LEU A 165 -38.84 6.24 -28.43
C LEU A 165 -39.18 6.65 -29.87
N GLN A 166 -38.17 6.80 -30.72
CA GLN A 166 -38.35 7.11 -32.14
C GLN A 166 -39.00 5.95 -32.91
N GLN A 167 -38.61 4.71 -32.62
CA GLN A 167 -39.25 3.52 -33.20
C GLN A 167 -40.73 3.43 -32.81
N ASN A 168 -41.05 3.68 -31.54
CA ASN A 168 -42.43 3.68 -31.02
C ASN A 168 -43.29 4.83 -31.56
N ALA A 169 -42.67 5.89 -32.09
CA ALA A 169 -43.41 6.96 -32.75
C ALA A 169 -43.99 6.54 -34.12
N ASP A 170 -43.54 5.43 -34.72
CA ASP A 170 -44.06 4.90 -36.00
C ASP A 170 -44.05 5.93 -37.16
N ARG A 171 -42.93 6.67 -37.27
CA ARG A 171 -42.73 7.74 -38.27
C ARG A 171 -41.71 7.41 -39.36
N GLY A 172 -41.16 6.20 -39.35
CA GLY A 172 -39.96 5.86 -40.14
C GLY A 172 -38.79 6.77 -39.80
N ASP A 173 -37.98 7.15 -40.80
CA ASP A 173 -36.80 8.01 -40.62
C ASP A 173 -37.13 9.51 -40.53
N ILE A 174 -38.42 9.87 -40.47
CA ILE A 174 -38.87 11.28 -40.51
C ILE A 174 -38.73 11.91 -39.12
N ILE A 175 -37.61 12.59 -38.90
CA ILE A 175 -37.36 13.40 -37.70
C ILE A 175 -37.85 14.85 -37.81
N ALA A 176 -38.24 15.30 -39.00
CA ALA A 176 -38.75 16.65 -39.25
C ALA A 176 -40.29 16.74 -39.11
N HIS A 177 -40.79 17.94 -38.81
CA HIS A 177 -42.20 18.27 -38.53
C HIS A 177 -42.69 17.79 -37.16
N GLY A 178 -43.45 18.64 -36.45
CA GLY A 178 -44.06 18.35 -35.13
C GLY A 178 -45.13 17.25 -35.15
N TRP A 179 -46.30 17.49 -34.57
CA TRP A 179 -47.31 16.45 -34.34
C TRP A 179 -48.06 16.01 -35.62
N ILE A 180 -47.49 15.07 -36.40
CA ILE A 180 -48.02 14.69 -37.71
C ILE A 180 -49.26 13.79 -37.62
N HIS A 181 -49.32 12.89 -36.61
CA HIS A 181 -50.44 11.98 -36.42
C HIS A 181 -51.65 12.74 -35.86
N THR A 182 -51.42 13.57 -34.85
CA THR A 182 -52.38 14.49 -34.25
C THR A 182 -52.94 15.46 -35.28
N ARG A 183 -52.09 16.05 -36.14
CA ARG A 183 -52.53 16.91 -37.25
C ARG A 183 -53.45 16.15 -38.21
N SER A 184 -53.16 14.88 -38.49
CA SER A 184 -53.95 14.05 -39.38
C SER A 184 -55.30 13.68 -38.77
N ALA A 185 -55.33 13.35 -37.48
CA ALA A 185 -56.54 13.09 -36.71
C ALA A 185 -57.46 14.33 -36.63
N ILE A 186 -56.90 15.51 -36.35
CA ILE A 186 -57.66 16.77 -36.36
C ILE A 186 -58.24 17.06 -37.75
N LYS A 187 -57.47 16.84 -38.83
CA LYS A 187 -57.95 17.02 -40.21
C LYS A 187 -59.08 16.06 -40.56
N LEU A 188 -58.96 14.80 -40.17
CA LEU A 188 -60.00 13.80 -40.36
C LEU A 188 -61.28 14.22 -39.63
N GLN A 189 -61.16 14.65 -38.37
CA GLN A 189 -62.31 15.08 -37.59
C GLN A 189 -62.98 16.34 -38.15
N LYS A 190 -62.20 17.31 -38.66
CA LYS A 190 -62.73 18.47 -39.38
C LYS A 190 -63.51 18.05 -40.63
N SER A 191 -63.04 17.05 -41.36
CA SER A 191 -63.74 16.50 -42.52
C SER A 191 -65.05 15.82 -42.12
N VAL A 192 -65.07 15.05 -41.02
CA VAL A 192 -66.27 14.36 -40.53
C VAL A 192 -67.33 15.36 -40.05
N VAL A 193 -66.92 16.40 -39.33
CA VAL A 193 -67.82 17.46 -38.81
C VAL A 193 -68.16 18.50 -39.90
N GLY A 194 -67.49 18.46 -41.05
CA GLY A 194 -67.68 19.45 -42.12
C GLY A 194 -67.27 20.88 -41.74
N SER A 195 -66.38 21.03 -40.75
CA SER A 195 -65.96 22.33 -40.24
C SER A 195 -64.73 22.85 -40.98
N VAL A 196 -64.83 24.08 -41.50
CA VAL A 196 -63.70 24.83 -42.09
C VAL A 196 -62.92 25.60 -41.01
N ARG A 197 -63.52 25.82 -39.84
CA ARG A 197 -62.93 26.56 -38.72
C ARG A 197 -62.16 25.63 -37.78
N PRO A 198 -61.25 26.16 -36.93
CA PRO A 198 -60.68 25.42 -35.82
C PRO A 198 -61.78 24.74 -34.99
N LEU A 199 -61.52 23.52 -34.53
CA LEU A 199 -62.46 22.79 -33.68
C LEU A 199 -62.41 23.42 -32.30
N ASP A 200 -63.52 23.91 -31.78
CA ASP A 200 -63.57 24.49 -30.44
C ASP A 200 -63.98 23.41 -29.42
N VAL A 201 -63.03 23.11 -28.54
CA VAL A 201 -63.12 22.07 -27.51
C VAL A 201 -64.12 22.40 -26.40
N GLN A 202 -64.62 23.63 -26.33
CA GLN A 202 -65.68 24.03 -25.40
C GLN A 202 -67.07 23.57 -25.86
N PHE A 203 -67.25 23.25 -27.15
CA PHE A 203 -68.51 22.70 -27.63
C PHE A 203 -68.65 21.22 -27.26
N PRO A 204 -69.75 20.81 -26.60
CA PRO A 204 -69.92 19.44 -26.11
C PRO A 204 -69.83 18.35 -27.19
N GLU A 205 -70.27 18.63 -28.42
CA GLU A 205 -70.25 17.68 -29.54
C GLU A 205 -68.82 17.42 -30.04
N VAL A 206 -68.01 18.48 -30.13
CA VAL A 206 -66.59 18.40 -30.48
C VAL A 206 -65.82 17.73 -29.35
N ALA A 207 -66.09 18.12 -28.09
CA ALA A 207 -65.42 17.57 -26.92
C ALA A 207 -65.59 16.05 -26.77
N ARG A 208 -66.75 15.50 -27.16
CA ARG A 208 -67.04 14.05 -27.13
C ARG A 208 -66.47 13.28 -28.32
N SER A 209 -66.35 13.92 -29.47
CA SER A 209 -66.01 13.25 -30.73
C SER A 209 -64.53 13.36 -31.10
N LEU A 210 -63.83 14.41 -30.64
CA LEU A 210 -62.41 14.61 -30.83
C LEU A 210 -61.60 13.82 -29.79
N VAL A 211 -61.34 12.56 -30.11
CA VAL A 211 -60.56 11.61 -29.30
C VAL A 211 -59.41 11.01 -30.10
N ASN A 212 -58.34 10.63 -29.41
CA ASN A 212 -57.17 9.98 -29.99
C ASN A 212 -57.40 8.46 -30.17
N SER A 213 -56.40 7.73 -30.67
CA SER A 213 -56.48 6.26 -30.84
C SER A 213 -56.80 5.51 -29.54
N ASP A 214 -56.39 6.04 -28.40
CA ASP A 214 -56.63 5.48 -27.05
C ASP A 214 -57.97 5.92 -26.43
N LYS A 215 -58.82 6.61 -27.21
CA LYS A 215 -60.11 7.18 -26.78
C LYS A 215 -59.97 8.28 -25.71
N ALA A 216 -58.79 8.85 -25.53
CA ALA A 216 -58.58 10.03 -24.69
C ALA A 216 -58.94 11.32 -25.47
N PRO A 217 -59.37 12.40 -24.79
CA PRO A 217 -59.66 13.67 -25.44
C PRO A 217 -58.44 14.22 -26.19
N LEU A 218 -58.54 14.39 -27.51
CA LEU A 218 -57.45 14.87 -28.38
C LEU A 218 -57.46 16.40 -28.46
N VAL A 219 -56.27 17.01 -28.54
CA VAL A 219 -56.11 18.46 -28.78
C VAL A 219 -56.72 18.89 -30.12
N ALA A 220 -57.20 20.14 -30.17
CA ALA A 220 -57.75 20.73 -31.40
C ALA A 220 -56.80 21.68 -32.15
N GLU A 221 -55.74 22.11 -31.46
CA GLU A 221 -54.75 23.09 -31.94
C GLU A 221 -53.35 22.46 -31.86
N LEU A 222 -52.39 23.01 -32.60
CA LEU A 222 -51.05 22.43 -32.81
C LEU A 222 -49.92 23.35 -32.31
N ASP A 223 -50.24 24.32 -31.47
CA ASP A 223 -49.28 25.16 -30.79
C ASP A 223 -48.72 24.46 -29.53
N PRO A 224 -47.49 24.79 -29.09
CA PRO A 224 -46.79 24.04 -28.05
C PRO A 224 -47.50 23.91 -26.71
N ASP A 225 -48.32 24.89 -26.33
CA ASP A 225 -49.09 24.89 -25.08
C ASP A 225 -50.50 24.30 -25.26
N ALA A 226 -50.88 23.76 -26.42
CA ALA A 226 -52.22 23.21 -26.65
C ALA A 226 -52.56 22.07 -25.67
N VAL A 227 -51.60 21.20 -25.36
CA VAL A 227 -51.76 20.07 -24.43
C VAL A 227 -52.08 20.57 -23.01
N THR A 228 -51.32 21.56 -22.53
CA THR A 228 -51.48 22.11 -21.18
C THR A 228 -52.69 23.05 -21.08
N ARG A 229 -52.89 23.93 -22.07
CA ARG A 229 -54.01 24.89 -22.13
C ARG A 229 -55.36 24.21 -22.26
N GLN A 230 -55.47 23.17 -23.09
CA GLN A 230 -56.73 22.47 -23.31
C GLN A 230 -56.95 21.33 -22.31
N GLY A 231 -55.91 20.88 -21.60
CA GLY A 231 -55.97 19.71 -20.70
C GLY A 231 -56.29 18.42 -21.46
N ARG A 232 -55.73 18.28 -22.67
CA ARG A 232 -56.03 17.21 -23.64
C ARG A 232 -54.73 16.56 -24.11
N LYS A 233 -54.83 15.39 -24.73
CA LYS A 233 -53.69 14.57 -25.16
C LYS A 233 -53.38 14.69 -26.65
N LEU A 234 -52.18 14.26 -27.02
CA LEU A 234 -51.79 14.05 -28.41
C LEU A 234 -52.18 12.62 -28.85
N GLU A 235 -51.94 12.31 -30.12
CA GLU A 235 -51.88 10.89 -30.52
C GLU A 235 -50.68 10.21 -29.84
N PRO A 236 -50.80 8.94 -29.38
CA PRO A 236 -49.74 8.26 -28.65
C PRO A 236 -48.38 8.24 -29.37
N GLN A 237 -48.40 8.10 -30.71
CA GLN A 237 -47.22 8.17 -31.56
C GLN A 237 -46.48 9.52 -31.43
N ASP A 238 -47.23 10.62 -31.43
CA ASP A 238 -46.66 11.95 -31.25
C ASP A 238 -46.22 12.18 -29.80
N GLU A 239 -46.84 11.52 -28.80
CA GLU A 239 -46.36 11.55 -27.40
C GLU A 239 -44.97 10.90 -27.25
N TYR A 240 -44.72 9.76 -27.91
CA TYR A 240 -43.39 9.13 -27.94
C TYR A 240 -42.35 10.03 -28.64
N PHE A 241 -42.72 10.63 -29.77
CA PHE A 241 -41.85 11.56 -30.48
C PHE A 241 -41.52 12.80 -29.63
N GLU A 242 -42.51 13.40 -28.99
CA GLU A 242 -42.34 14.53 -28.06
C GLU A 242 -41.36 14.17 -26.94
N ARG A 243 -41.55 13.01 -26.31
CA ARG A 243 -40.66 12.51 -25.28
C ARG A 243 -39.23 12.33 -25.78
N ALA A 244 -39.04 11.81 -27.00
CA ALA A 244 -37.71 11.67 -27.61
C ALA A 244 -36.97 13.01 -27.75
N ILE A 245 -37.67 14.07 -28.21
CA ILE A 245 -37.08 15.41 -28.33
C ILE A 245 -36.65 15.94 -26.96
N TRP A 246 -37.54 15.82 -25.95
CA TRP A 246 -37.26 16.30 -24.60
C TRP A 246 -36.15 15.52 -23.91
N VAL A 247 -36.04 14.21 -24.13
CA VAL A 247 -34.90 13.41 -23.67
C VAL A 247 -33.61 13.94 -24.28
N GLY A 248 -33.59 14.23 -25.59
CA GLY A 248 -32.44 14.85 -26.23
C GLY A 248 -32.08 16.21 -25.62
N CYS A 249 -33.05 17.10 -25.43
CA CYS A 249 -32.84 18.39 -24.77
C CYS A 249 -32.28 18.23 -23.34
N PHE A 250 -32.82 17.30 -22.56
CA PHE A 250 -32.33 17.01 -21.21
C PHE A 250 -30.88 16.52 -21.23
N GLN A 251 -30.55 15.59 -22.13
CA GLN A 251 -29.19 15.06 -22.26
C GLN A 251 -28.19 16.13 -22.71
N LEU A 252 -28.56 17.02 -23.64
CA LEU A 252 -27.71 18.13 -24.07
C LEU A 252 -27.41 19.10 -22.89
N LEU A 253 -28.41 19.43 -22.08
CA LEU A 253 -28.22 20.24 -20.88
C LEU A 253 -27.35 19.53 -19.83
N ARG A 254 -27.61 18.24 -19.59
CA ARG A 254 -26.86 17.38 -18.67
C ARG A 254 -25.39 17.23 -19.07
N ARG A 255 -25.10 17.22 -20.38
CA ARG A 255 -23.73 17.14 -20.94
C ARG A 255 -23.05 18.50 -21.05
N GLY A 256 -23.75 19.60 -20.74
CA GLY A 256 -23.23 20.94 -20.96
C GLY A 256 -22.86 21.18 -22.44
N SER A 257 -23.69 20.72 -23.36
CA SER A 257 -23.52 20.96 -24.80
C SER A 257 -23.70 22.44 -25.12
N SER A 258 -23.05 22.90 -26.19
CA SER A 258 -23.11 24.30 -26.63
C SER A 258 -24.54 24.72 -27.02
N LEU A 259 -24.82 26.03 -26.98
CA LEU A 259 -26.09 26.54 -27.47
C LEU A 259 -26.30 26.23 -28.97
N ALA A 260 -25.21 26.21 -29.74
CA ALA A 260 -25.23 25.84 -31.15
C ALA A 260 -25.71 24.40 -31.36
N GLU A 261 -25.18 23.43 -30.59
CA GLU A 261 -25.62 22.03 -30.65
C GLU A 261 -27.08 21.87 -30.22
N MET A 262 -27.50 22.54 -29.15
CA MET A 262 -28.91 22.53 -28.71
C MET A 262 -29.84 23.10 -29.77
N ARG A 263 -29.43 24.19 -30.42
CA ARG A 263 -30.18 24.79 -31.52
C ARG A 263 -30.25 23.84 -32.72
N GLN A 264 -29.15 23.19 -33.06
CA GLN A 264 -29.09 22.24 -34.18
C GLN A 264 -30.04 21.05 -33.95
N TRP A 265 -30.01 20.45 -32.75
CA TRP A 265 -30.92 19.38 -32.35
C TRP A 265 -32.40 19.76 -32.55
N CYS A 266 -32.77 20.96 -32.08
CA CYS A 266 -34.13 21.48 -32.22
C CYS A 266 -34.49 21.86 -33.68
N LEU A 267 -33.52 22.35 -34.45
CA LEU A 267 -33.71 22.79 -35.84
C LEU A 267 -33.96 21.62 -36.78
N GLU A 268 -33.20 20.55 -36.66
CA GLU A 268 -33.39 19.31 -37.44
C GLU A 268 -34.80 18.73 -37.26
N ARG A 269 -35.35 18.92 -36.06
CA ARG A 269 -36.70 18.48 -35.69
C ARG A 269 -37.78 19.52 -36.00
N THR A 270 -37.42 20.67 -36.57
CA THR A 270 -38.30 21.82 -36.90
C THR A 270 -38.98 22.50 -35.71
N GLU A 271 -38.42 22.34 -34.52
CA GLU A 271 -39.01 22.72 -33.25
C GLU A 271 -38.15 23.78 -32.52
N VAL A 272 -37.75 24.80 -33.27
CA VAL A 272 -36.76 25.81 -32.86
C VAL A 272 -37.17 26.61 -31.61
N TRP A 273 -38.47 26.70 -31.32
CA TRP A 273 -38.95 27.39 -30.12
C TRP A 273 -38.38 26.78 -28.83
N ARG A 274 -38.10 25.47 -28.80
CA ARG A 274 -37.46 24.81 -27.65
C ARG A 274 -36.05 25.35 -27.40
N ALA A 275 -35.28 25.56 -28.46
CA ALA A 275 -33.96 26.17 -28.36
C ALA A 275 -34.03 27.61 -27.82
N VAL A 276 -35.04 28.38 -28.24
CA VAL A 276 -35.29 29.74 -27.71
C VAL A 276 -35.66 29.69 -26.22
N SER A 277 -36.51 28.74 -25.81
CA SER A 277 -36.85 28.58 -24.39
C SER A 277 -35.63 28.22 -23.52
N MET A 278 -34.65 27.50 -24.07
CA MET A 278 -33.40 27.12 -23.38
C MET A 278 -32.27 28.15 -23.51
N SER A 279 -32.38 29.18 -24.39
CA SER A 279 -31.24 30.01 -24.79
C SER A 279 -30.78 31.06 -23.79
N ALA A 280 -31.59 31.36 -22.76
CA ALA A 280 -31.21 32.33 -21.72
C ALA A 280 -30.40 31.69 -20.57
N LEU A 281 -29.99 30.42 -20.74
CA LEU A 281 -29.17 29.70 -19.77
C LEU A 281 -27.69 30.04 -19.95
N PRO A 282 -27.03 30.70 -18.98
CA PRO A 282 -25.57 30.67 -18.94
C PRO A 282 -25.14 29.23 -18.59
N LEU A 283 -24.56 28.55 -19.57
CA LEU A 283 -24.01 27.22 -19.38
C LEU A 283 -22.65 27.32 -18.68
N ALA A 284 -22.37 26.37 -17.79
CA ALA A 284 -21.05 26.18 -17.21
C ALA A 284 -20.15 25.50 -18.25
N THR A 285 -19.73 26.23 -19.28
CA THR A 285 -18.85 25.72 -20.34
C THR A 285 -17.67 26.66 -20.52
N GLU A 286 -16.50 26.12 -20.87
CA GLU A 286 -15.25 26.87 -21.09
C GLU A 286 -15.39 27.93 -22.19
N HIS A 287 -16.29 27.70 -23.14
CA HIS A 287 -16.59 28.59 -24.26
C HIS A 287 -17.81 29.41 -23.88
N GLY A 288 -17.60 30.49 -23.10
CA GLY A 288 -18.61 31.50 -22.81
C GLY A 288 -19.16 32.14 -24.08
N GLU A 289 -20.02 31.43 -24.80
CA GLU A 289 -20.81 31.98 -25.88
C GLU A 289 -21.87 32.88 -25.23
N ALA A 290 -21.51 34.18 -25.20
CA ALA A 290 -22.29 35.36 -24.90
C ALA A 290 -23.74 35.11 -24.45
N SER A 291 -24.03 35.42 -23.18
CA SER A 291 -25.40 35.60 -22.71
C SER A 291 -26.15 36.53 -23.66
N LEU A 292 -27.23 36.03 -24.27
CA LEU A 292 -28.08 36.80 -25.19
C LEU A 292 -28.93 37.85 -24.45
N VAL A 293 -29.01 37.80 -23.11
CA VAL A 293 -29.88 38.65 -22.31
C VAL A 293 -29.03 39.54 -21.39
N TYR A 294 -28.92 40.81 -21.77
CA TYR A 294 -28.25 41.85 -20.99
C TYR A 294 -29.11 42.42 -19.86
N ASP A 295 -30.45 42.27 -19.94
CA ASP A 295 -31.38 42.80 -18.94
C ASP A 295 -31.54 41.84 -17.75
N PRO A 296 -31.09 42.22 -16.53
CA PRO A 296 -31.23 41.40 -15.33
C PRO A 296 -32.69 41.05 -15.01
N SER A 297 -33.64 41.96 -15.28
CA SER A 297 -35.05 41.78 -14.91
C SER A 297 -35.74 40.75 -15.80
N ALA A 298 -35.48 40.78 -17.11
CA ALA A 298 -35.96 39.79 -18.07
C ALA A 298 -35.40 38.39 -17.76
N LEU A 299 -34.12 38.28 -17.38
CA LEU A 299 -33.49 37.01 -17.03
C LEU A 299 -34.09 36.41 -15.74
N ALA A 300 -34.29 37.23 -14.71
CA ALA A 300 -34.94 36.83 -13.46
C ALA A 300 -36.38 36.36 -13.70
N LEU A 301 -37.13 37.04 -14.59
CA LEU A 301 -38.48 36.65 -14.98
C LEU A 301 -38.49 35.34 -15.77
N TRP A 302 -37.60 35.18 -16.77
CA TRP A 302 -37.49 33.96 -17.56
C TRP A 302 -37.25 32.73 -16.68
N ARG A 303 -36.35 32.82 -15.69
CA ARG A 303 -36.09 31.71 -14.74
C ARG A 303 -37.35 31.34 -13.96
N ARG A 304 -38.10 32.33 -13.48
CA ARG A 304 -39.38 32.15 -12.77
C ARG A 304 -40.44 31.51 -13.66
N THR A 305 -40.51 31.88 -14.93
CA THR A 305 -41.41 31.23 -15.90
C THR A 305 -41.01 29.77 -16.13
N CYS A 306 -39.72 29.47 -16.25
CA CYS A 306 -39.24 28.08 -16.31
C CYS A 306 -39.63 27.29 -15.06
N PHE A 307 -39.52 27.89 -13.86
CA PHE A 307 -39.95 27.26 -12.62
C PHE A 307 -41.46 26.94 -12.62
N ALA A 308 -42.29 27.89 -13.07
CA ALA A 308 -43.73 27.69 -13.20
C ALA A 308 -44.05 26.54 -14.17
N LEU A 309 -43.36 26.46 -15.31
CA LEU A 309 -43.51 25.36 -16.26
C LEU A 309 -43.05 24.01 -15.69
N ALA A 310 -41.97 23.98 -14.90
CA ALA A 310 -41.51 22.74 -14.27
C ALA A 310 -42.53 22.16 -13.27
N ARG A 311 -43.21 23.02 -12.50
CA ARG A 311 -44.14 22.60 -11.43
C ARG A 311 -45.58 22.44 -11.87
N GLN A 312 -46.08 23.37 -12.68
CA GLN A 312 -47.49 23.50 -13.03
C GLN A 312 -47.75 23.24 -14.53
N GLY A 313 -46.70 23.24 -15.34
CA GLY A 313 -46.76 22.95 -16.77
C GLY A 313 -46.19 21.58 -17.13
N GLY A 314 -45.92 21.42 -18.43
CA GLY A 314 -45.36 20.21 -19.02
C GLY A 314 -46.35 19.05 -19.14
N SER A 315 -46.17 18.26 -20.19
CA SER A 315 -46.95 17.07 -20.52
C SER A 315 -46.32 15.78 -19.96
N ASP A 316 -44.99 15.77 -19.80
CA ASP A 316 -44.20 14.63 -19.34
C ASP A 316 -43.22 15.02 -18.21
N ASP A 317 -42.74 14.02 -17.46
CA ASP A 317 -41.74 14.25 -16.41
C ASP A 317 -40.38 14.70 -16.98
N ILE A 318 -40.00 14.30 -18.21
CA ILE A 318 -38.75 14.75 -18.84
C ILE A 318 -38.83 16.23 -19.23
N GLU A 319 -39.95 16.67 -19.81
CA GLU A 319 -40.16 18.09 -20.12
C GLU A 319 -40.08 18.96 -18.85
N ARG A 320 -40.75 18.53 -17.78
CA ARG A 320 -40.69 19.19 -16.48
C ARG A 320 -39.28 19.20 -15.91
N ALA A 321 -38.50 18.14 -16.12
CA ALA A 321 -37.11 18.08 -15.71
C ALA A 321 -36.23 19.06 -16.51
N VAL A 322 -36.44 19.23 -17.82
CA VAL A 322 -35.72 20.24 -18.62
C VAL A 322 -35.91 21.64 -18.04
N TYR A 323 -37.16 22.06 -17.83
CA TYR A 323 -37.45 23.35 -17.19
C TYR A 323 -36.98 23.41 -15.72
N GLY A 324 -36.96 22.26 -15.04
CA GLY A 324 -36.37 22.09 -13.71
C GLY A 324 -34.87 22.38 -13.69
N VAL A 325 -34.11 21.89 -14.68
CA VAL A 325 -32.68 22.18 -14.85
C VAL A 325 -32.45 23.67 -15.12
N LEU A 326 -33.25 24.28 -16.00
CA LEU A 326 -33.12 25.71 -16.32
C LEU A 326 -33.41 26.61 -15.11
N SER A 327 -34.42 26.23 -14.33
CA SER A 327 -34.87 26.99 -13.14
C SER A 327 -34.07 26.68 -11.87
N GLY A 328 -33.44 25.52 -11.79
CA GLY A 328 -32.79 25.01 -10.57
C GLY A 328 -33.77 24.38 -9.58
N ASP A 329 -34.83 23.72 -10.05
CA ASP A 329 -35.82 23.03 -9.21
C ASP A 329 -35.48 21.54 -9.00
N ILE A 330 -35.11 21.19 -7.76
CA ILE A 330 -34.71 19.82 -7.41
C ILE A 330 -35.86 18.81 -7.64
N PRO A 331 -37.09 18.98 -7.11
CA PRO A 331 -38.11 17.94 -7.18
C PRO A 331 -38.56 17.58 -8.60
N SER A 332 -38.53 18.52 -9.55
CA SER A 332 -38.88 18.23 -10.95
C SER A 332 -37.80 17.39 -11.63
N VAL A 333 -36.51 17.69 -11.39
CA VAL A 333 -35.37 16.96 -11.97
C VAL A 333 -35.16 15.60 -11.31
N GLN A 334 -35.43 15.50 -10.01
CA GLN A 334 -35.22 14.27 -9.22
C GLN A 334 -35.99 13.06 -9.78
N LYS A 335 -37.15 13.29 -10.41
CA LYS A 335 -37.98 12.21 -10.98
C LYS A 335 -37.30 11.45 -12.10
N VAL A 336 -36.38 12.09 -12.82
CA VAL A 336 -35.73 11.52 -14.01
C VAL A 336 -34.28 11.11 -13.73
N CYS A 337 -33.74 11.43 -12.55
CA CYS A 337 -32.40 11.05 -12.11
C CYS A 337 -32.31 9.54 -11.82
N ARG A 338 -31.24 8.90 -12.29
CA ARG A 338 -31.00 7.45 -12.12
C ARG A 338 -29.71 7.15 -11.38
N THR A 339 -28.60 7.82 -11.73
CA THR A 339 -27.26 7.54 -11.18
C THR A 339 -26.86 8.54 -10.11
N TRP A 340 -25.85 8.24 -9.30
CA TRP A 340 -25.29 9.17 -8.32
C TRP A 340 -24.86 10.50 -8.97
N ASP A 341 -24.28 10.44 -10.17
CA ASP A 341 -23.91 11.62 -10.96
C ASP A 341 -25.14 12.46 -11.39
N ASP A 342 -26.30 11.83 -11.67
CA ASP A 342 -27.57 12.56 -11.88
C ASP A 342 -27.97 13.39 -10.67
N PHE A 343 -27.94 12.76 -9.49
CA PHE A 343 -28.33 13.43 -8.26
C PHE A 343 -27.37 14.57 -7.92
N MET A 344 -26.06 14.34 -8.04
CA MET A 344 -25.05 15.38 -7.84
C MET A 344 -25.24 16.55 -8.81
N PHE A 345 -25.44 16.27 -10.11
CA PHE A 345 -25.68 17.31 -11.13
C PHE A 345 -26.89 18.16 -10.78
N MET A 346 -28.01 17.53 -10.43
CA MET A 346 -29.22 18.22 -10.04
C MET A 346 -28.99 19.17 -8.85
N HIS A 347 -28.36 18.69 -7.78
CA HIS A 347 -28.12 19.50 -6.58
C HIS A 347 -27.17 20.67 -6.84
N TYR A 348 -26.03 20.43 -7.51
CA TYR A 348 -25.07 21.49 -7.84
C TYR A 348 -25.64 22.50 -8.82
N ASN A 349 -26.37 22.05 -9.84
CA ASN A 349 -27.06 22.97 -10.75
C ASN A 349 -28.06 23.83 -10.00
N ALA A 350 -28.90 23.26 -9.13
CA ALA A 350 -29.88 24.03 -8.35
C ALA A 350 -29.23 25.09 -7.44
N LEU A 351 -28.09 24.78 -6.82
CA LEU A 351 -27.31 25.73 -6.01
C LEU A 351 -26.78 26.89 -6.84
N VAL A 352 -26.10 26.60 -7.96
CA VAL A 352 -25.55 27.63 -8.84
C VAL A 352 -26.68 28.52 -9.40
N ARG A 353 -27.81 27.95 -9.80
CA ARG A 353 -28.97 28.71 -10.30
C ARG A 353 -29.60 29.60 -9.23
N THR A 354 -29.67 29.14 -7.99
CA THR A 354 -30.20 29.94 -6.87
C THR A 354 -29.27 31.11 -6.55
N GLN A 355 -27.96 30.87 -6.49
CA GLN A 355 -26.96 31.92 -6.24
C GLN A 355 -26.93 32.94 -7.38
N PHE A 356 -27.03 32.49 -8.63
CA PHE A 356 -27.08 33.37 -9.79
C PHE A 356 -28.35 34.23 -9.80
N ASP A 357 -29.52 33.68 -9.48
CA ASP A 357 -30.76 34.46 -9.37
C ASP A 357 -30.67 35.55 -8.30
N ALA A 358 -30.08 35.24 -7.15
CA ALA A 358 -29.87 36.21 -6.08
C ALA A 358 -28.95 37.36 -6.54
N PHE A 359 -27.87 37.04 -7.28
CA PHE A 359 -26.96 38.03 -7.86
C PHE A 359 -27.68 38.92 -8.88
N VAL A 360 -28.42 38.32 -9.83
CA VAL A 360 -29.17 39.03 -10.88
C VAL A 360 -30.22 39.97 -10.27
N LEU A 361 -30.99 39.51 -9.27
CA LEU A 361 -31.96 40.36 -8.56
C LEU A 361 -31.30 41.52 -7.80
N GLY A 362 -30.06 41.34 -7.34
CA GLY A 362 -29.27 42.41 -6.72
C GLY A 362 -28.86 43.52 -7.70
N ARG A 363 -28.88 43.25 -9.01
CA ARG A 363 -28.59 44.20 -10.08
C ARG A 363 -29.83 44.91 -10.65
N CYS A 364 -31.03 44.41 -10.34
CA CYS A 364 -32.30 45.03 -10.71
C CYS A 364 -32.66 46.22 -9.81
N GLU A 365 -33.52 47.12 -10.29
CA GLU A 365 -34.12 48.15 -9.44
C GLU A 365 -34.93 47.52 -8.29
N PRO A 366 -34.91 48.10 -7.07
CA PRO A 366 -35.48 47.49 -5.88
C PRO A 366 -36.99 47.24 -5.98
N ASP A 367 -37.72 48.15 -6.63
CA ASP A 367 -39.16 48.02 -6.87
C ASP A 367 -39.45 46.83 -7.80
N VAL A 368 -38.69 46.69 -8.89
CA VAL A 368 -38.78 45.57 -9.84
C VAL A 368 -38.44 44.24 -9.15
N SER A 369 -37.36 44.20 -8.37
CA SER A 369 -36.98 43.02 -7.60
C SER A 369 -38.04 42.60 -6.59
N SER A 370 -38.66 43.54 -5.88
CA SER A 370 -39.72 43.26 -4.92
C SER A 370 -41.00 42.75 -5.60
N SER A 371 -41.34 43.33 -6.76
CA SER A 371 -42.46 42.88 -7.59
C SER A 371 -42.25 41.47 -8.12
N LEU A 372 -41.05 41.15 -8.62
CA LEU A 372 -40.71 39.82 -9.13
C LEU A 372 -40.74 38.75 -8.03
N ARG A 373 -40.23 39.06 -6.83
CA ARG A 373 -40.25 38.13 -5.68
C ARG A 373 -41.66 37.84 -5.17
N SER A 374 -42.55 38.84 -5.21
CA SER A 374 -43.93 38.70 -4.72
C SER A 374 -44.86 38.06 -5.74
N SER A 375 -44.66 38.34 -7.03
CA SER A 375 -45.56 37.90 -8.10
C SER A 375 -45.23 36.50 -8.61
N PHE A 376 -43.97 36.06 -8.49
CA PHE A 376 -43.51 34.81 -9.08
C PHE A 376 -42.60 34.04 -8.13
N ALA A 377 -42.98 32.79 -7.84
CA ALA A 377 -42.23 31.89 -6.97
C ALA A 377 -40.95 31.38 -7.64
N THR A 378 -39.98 30.98 -6.80
CA THR A 378 -38.75 30.29 -7.19
C THR A 378 -38.41 29.20 -6.19
N PHE A 379 -37.69 28.17 -6.63
CA PHE A 379 -37.04 27.24 -5.72
C PHE A 379 -35.75 27.86 -5.16
N ASP A 380 -35.57 27.74 -3.83
CA ASP A 380 -34.36 28.14 -3.13
C ASP A 380 -33.59 26.90 -2.69
N ALA A 381 -32.55 26.55 -3.46
CA ALA A 381 -31.73 25.39 -3.17
C ALA A 381 -30.82 25.59 -1.94
N VAL A 382 -30.41 26.83 -1.66
CA VAL A 382 -29.56 27.13 -0.50
C VAL A 382 -30.34 26.90 0.78
N GLN A 383 -31.58 27.42 0.84
CA GLN A 383 -32.47 27.18 1.98
C GLN A 383 -32.87 25.69 2.10
N PHE A 384 -33.14 25.02 0.98
CA PHE A 384 -33.48 23.59 0.98
C PHE A 384 -32.38 22.73 1.61
N HIS A 385 -31.12 23.03 1.29
CA HIS A 385 -30.00 22.34 1.88
C HIS A 385 -29.68 22.81 3.30
N GLY A 386 -30.10 24.00 3.73
CA GLY A 386 -29.92 24.49 5.11
C GLY A 386 -28.59 25.20 5.31
N ASP A 387 -27.85 24.85 6.38
CA ASP A 387 -26.57 25.47 6.72
C ASP A 387 -25.51 25.32 5.59
N PRO A 388 -25.00 26.43 5.03
CA PRO A 388 -23.98 26.41 3.98
C PRO A 388 -22.66 25.75 4.38
N ALA A 389 -22.28 25.75 5.66
CA ALA A 389 -20.98 25.22 6.10
C ALA A 389 -20.91 23.69 6.08
N THR A 390 -22.06 23.02 6.23
CA THR A 390 -22.17 21.55 6.29
C THR A 390 -22.92 20.98 5.10
N LEU A 391 -23.17 21.80 4.08
CA LEU A 391 -24.04 21.48 2.95
C LEU A 391 -23.55 20.26 2.19
N GLU A 392 -22.29 20.28 1.76
CA GLU A 392 -21.69 19.24 0.93
C GLU A 392 -21.61 17.89 1.68
N GLN A 393 -21.24 17.93 2.96
CA GLN A 393 -21.21 16.75 3.84
C GLN A 393 -22.61 16.13 4.05
N ARG A 394 -23.64 16.97 4.27
CA ARG A 394 -25.01 16.49 4.44
C ARG A 394 -25.60 15.97 3.14
N LEU A 395 -25.26 16.59 2.01
CA LEU A 395 -25.64 16.11 0.68
C LEU A 395 -25.09 14.70 0.44
N ILE A 396 -23.79 14.48 0.63
CA ILE A 396 -23.17 13.16 0.43
C ILE A 396 -23.84 12.11 1.34
N LYS A 397 -24.02 12.41 2.62
CA LYS A 397 -24.70 11.50 3.56
C LYS A 397 -26.14 11.18 3.15
N SER A 398 -26.85 12.13 2.53
CA SER A 398 -28.19 11.88 1.99
C SER A 398 -28.17 10.96 0.77
N LEU A 399 -27.11 11.00 -0.05
CA LEU A 399 -26.94 10.11 -1.20
C LEU A 399 -26.51 8.70 -0.78
N GLU A 400 -25.72 8.57 0.28
CA GLU A 400 -25.37 7.27 0.87
C GLU A 400 -26.58 6.52 1.44
N THR A 401 -27.58 7.24 1.96
CA THR A 401 -28.77 6.66 2.59
C THR A 401 -29.96 6.47 1.64
N ASN A 402 -29.89 7.03 0.44
CA ASN A 402 -30.95 6.93 -0.56
C ASN A 402 -30.85 5.61 -1.34
N SER A 403 -31.94 4.85 -1.38
CA SER A 403 -31.97 3.52 -2.00
C SER A 403 -31.64 3.48 -3.49
N ARG A 404 -31.74 4.61 -4.21
CA ARG A 404 -31.39 4.68 -5.64
C ARG A 404 -29.90 4.94 -5.89
N THR A 405 -29.20 5.50 -4.90
CA THR A 405 -27.81 5.95 -5.06
C THR A 405 -26.85 5.28 -4.09
N SER A 406 -27.34 4.53 -3.10
CA SER A 406 -26.51 3.96 -2.03
C SER A 406 -25.43 3.01 -2.56
N GLU A 407 -25.75 2.19 -3.56
CA GLU A 407 -24.79 1.25 -4.15
C GLU A 407 -23.62 1.98 -4.82
N GLU A 408 -23.92 2.94 -5.70
CA GLU A 408 -22.90 3.78 -6.34
C GLU A 408 -22.17 4.68 -5.32
N ALA A 409 -22.85 5.21 -4.31
CA ALA A 409 -22.25 6.09 -3.30
C ALA A 409 -21.25 5.35 -2.38
N LEU A 410 -21.45 4.04 -2.20
CA LEU A 410 -20.56 3.16 -1.44
C LEU A 410 -19.45 2.56 -2.31
N ASP A 411 -19.41 2.81 -3.61
CA ASP A 411 -18.24 2.43 -4.41
C ASP A 411 -17.00 3.26 -4.00
N PRO A 412 -15.80 2.67 -3.81
CA PRO A 412 -14.62 3.38 -3.34
C PRO A 412 -14.22 4.60 -4.18
N ASN A 413 -14.40 4.54 -5.51
CA ASN A 413 -14.05 5.66 -6.38
C ASN A 413 -15.01 6.83 -6.16
N LYS A 414 -16.32 6.56 -6.09
CA LYS A 414 -17.34 7.57 -5.81
C LYS A 414 -17.23 8.11 -4.39
N ALA A 415 -16.91 7.26 -3.42
CA ALA A 415 -16.67 7.66 -2.04
C ALA A 415 -15.47 8.62 -1.90
N LEU A 416 -14.39 8.36 -2.65
CA LEU A 416 -13.23 9.25 -2.72
C LEU A 416 -13.59 10.59 -3.42
N GLN A 417 -14.29 10.54 -4.56
CA GLN A 417 -14.78 11.74 -5.25
C GLN A 417 -15.67 12.59 -4.33
N ALA A 418 -16.58 11.95 -3.60
CA ALA A 418 -17.43 12.59 -2.61
C ALA A 418 -16.60 13.27 -1.51
N ALA A 419 -15.60 12.58 -0.94
CA ALA A 419 -14.72 13.14 0.08
C ALA A 419 -13.90 14.35 -0.42
N ILE A 420 -13.42 14.32 -1.67
CA ILE A 420 -12.76 15.44 -2.33
C ILE A 420 -13.71 16.64 -2.44
N ILE A 421 -14.95 16.41 -2.87
CA ILE A 421 -15.96 17.45 -3.08
C ILE A 421 -16.40 18.09 -1.76
N SER A 422 -16.59 17.32 -0.69
CA SER A 422 -16.94 17.87 0.63
C SER A 422 -15.78 18.39 1.46
N GLY A 423 -14.53 18.17 1.02
CA GLY A 423 -13.34 18.52 1.79
C GLY A 423 -13.20 17.70 3.08
N ASP A 424 -13.75 16.49 3.14
CA ASP A 424 -13.71 15.61 4.32
C ASP A 424 -12.67 14.49 4.16
N LEU A 425 -11.52 14.84 3.58
CA LEU A 425 -10.45 13.90 3.23
C LEU A 425 -9.80 13.29 4.47
N GLU A 426 -9.64 14.08 5.53
CA GLU A 426 -9.07 13.63 6.80
C GLU A 426 -9.83 12.43 7.36
N ARG A 427 -11.15 12.56 7.44
CA ARG A 427 -12.04 11.50 7.92
C ARG A 427 -12.07 10.31 6.96
N HIS A 428 -12.16 10.57 5.67
CA HIS A 428 -12.16 9.50 4.66
C HIS A 428 -10.91 8.62 4.76
N PHE A 429 -9.71 9.22 4.81
CA PHE A 429 -8.47 8.45 4.92
C PHE A 429 -8.28 7.79 6.29
N TYR A 430 -8.86 8.37 7.35
CA TYR A 430 -8.88 7.71 8.67
C TYR A 430 -9.74 6.44 8.62
N GLU A 431 -10.97 6.54 8.12
CA GLU A 431 -11.88 5.39 8.02
C GLU A 431 -11.35 4.32 7.03
N GLN A 432 -10.72 4.74 5.91
CA GLN A 432 -9.98 3.88 4.97
C GLN A 432 -8.84 3.12 5.69
N GLY A 433 -8.05 3.82 6.50
CA GLY A 433 -6.99 3.24 7.31
C GLY A 433 -7.49 2.20 8.31
N VAL A 434 -8.58 2.52 9.02
CA VAL A 434 -9.25 1.60 9.95
C VAL A 434 -9.79 0.36 9.21
N ALA A 435 -10.45 0.53 8.07
CA ALA A 435 -10.99 -0.58 7.28
C ALA A 435 -9.88 -1.54 6.81
N ILE A 436 -8.73 -1.00 6.37
CA ILE A 436 -7.54 -1.77 6.02
C ILE A 436 -6.99 -2.53 7.24
N THR A 437 -6.82 -1.84 8.38
CA THR A 437 -6.29 -2.46 9.62
C THR A 437 -7.19 -3.60 10.08
N GLN A 438 -8.50 -3.39 10.14
CA GLN A 438 -9.46 -4.42 10.53
C GLN A 438 -9.37 -5.64 9.61
N LYS A 439 -9.32 -5.43 8.28
CA LYS A 439 -9.20 -6.51 7.31
C LYS A 439 -7.87 -7.26 7.44
N ALA A 440 -6.77 -6.56 7.67
CA ALA A 440 -5.44 -7.15 7.87
C ALA A 440 -5.36 -8.04 9.11
N ASN A 441 -6.15 -7.75 10.15
CA ASN A 441 -6.18 -8.49 11.42
C ASN A 441 -7.29 -9.55 11.53
N THR A 442 -7.94 -9.92 10.41
CA THR A 442 -9.03 -10.91 10.40
C THR A 442 -8.56 -12.34 10.65
N LYS A 443 -7.42 -12.74 10.05
CA LYS A 443 -6.87 -14.10 10.16
C LYS A 443 -5.81 -14.22 11.24
N THR A 444 -4.81 -13.34 11.19
CA THR A 444 -3.66 -13.32 12.09
C THR A 444 -3.34 -11.87 12.44
N PRO A 445 -2.88 -11.57 13.67
CA PRO A 445 -2.41 -10.24 14.01
C PRO A 445 -1.36 -9.75 13.02
N SER A 446 -1.58 -8.56 12.45
CA SER A 446 -0.67 -7.97 11.48
C SER A 446 0.46 -7.26 12.22
N ALA A 447 1.68 -7.75 12.05
CA ALA A 447 2.87 -7.11 12.62
C ALA A 447 3.21 -5.75 11.98
N LEU A 448 2.62 -5.46 10.81
CA LEU A 448 2.71 -4.17 10.13
C LEU A 448 1.60 -3.23 10.57
N MET A 449 0.38 -3.72 10.79
CA MET A 449 -0.79 -2.92 11.12
C MET A 449 -1.43 -3.48 12.40
N PRO A 450 -0.84 -3.24 13.58
CA PRO A 450 -1.41 -3.71 14.83
C PRO A 450 -2.82 -3.15 15.04
N ASP A 451 -3.65 -3.94 15.71
CA ASP A 451 -5.04 -3.60 15.98
C ASP A 451 -5.15 -2.76 17.26
N ASP A 452 -4.87 -1.47 17.12
CA ASP A 452 -4.93 -0.48 18.20
C ASP A 452 -6.40 -0.02 18.42
N ASP A 453 -7.22 -0.90 19.00
CA ASP A 453 -8.67 -0.70 19.26
C ASP A 453 -9.55 -0.47 18.01
N CYS A 454 -9.00 -0.67 16.81
CA CYS A 454 -9.69 -0.44 15.55
C CYS A 454 -10.92 -1.33 15.39
N ARG A 455 -10.92 -2.56 15.91
CA ARG A 455 -12.09 -3.46 15.91
C ARG A 455 -13.37 -2.87 16.51
N SER A 456 -13.25 -1.89 17.41
CA SER A 456 -14.42 -1.25 18.05
C SER A 456 -15.07 -0.17 17.17
N VAL A 457 -14.38 0.29 16.13
CA VAL A 457 -14.83 1.37 15.25
C VAL A 457 -15.67 0.78 14.12
N SER A 458 -16.95 1.16 14.05
CA SER A 458 -17.83 0.74 12.95
C SER A 458 -17.50 1.50 11.66
N VAL A 459 -17.08 0.78 10.62
CA VAL A 459 -16.81 1.31 9.28
C VAL A 459 -17.53 0.47 8.22
N VAL A 460 -17.95 1.11 7.13
CA VAL A 460 -18.57 0.44 5.99
C VAL A 460 -17.45 0.02 5.04
N HIS A 461 -17.01 -1.24 5.12
CA HIS A 461 -15.84 -1.72 4.37
C HIS A 461 -15.97 -1.57 2.85
N GLU A 462 -17.18 -1.70 2.29
CA GLU A 462 -17.44 -1.58 0.85
C GLU A 462 -17.03 -0.21 0.29
N LYS A 463 -17.04 0.82 1.14
CA LYS A 463 -16.69 2.21 0.81
C LYS A 463 -15.19 2.43 0.55
N PHE A 464 -14.35 1.49 0.94
CA PHE A 464 -12.91 1.70 1.03
C PHE A 464 -12.13 0.71 0.17
N ALA A 465 -11.07 1.21 -0.47
CA ALA A 465 -10.21 0.39 -1.32
C ALA A 465 -9.36 -0.57 -0.48
N ASP A 466 -8.91 -1.66 -1.07
CA ASP A 466 -8.13 -2.67 -0.35
C ASP A 466 -7.12 -3.37 -1.27
N ILE A 467 -6.37 -4.32 -0.70
CA ILE A 467 -5.37 -5.10 -1.46
C ILE A 467 -5.98 -6.00 -2.55
N ASN A 468 -7.29 -6.28 -2.48
CA ASN A 468 -8.00 -7.07 -3.49
C ASN A 468 -8.44 -6.21 -4.69
N SER A 469 -8.40 -4.89 -4.55
CA SER A 469 -8.77 -3.90 -5.57
C SER A 469 -7.57 -2.98 -5.86
N PRO A 470 -6.52 -3.51 -6.54
CA PRO A 470 -5.23 -2.83 -6.70
C PRO A 470 -5.38 -1.43 -7.33
N ASP A 471 -6.23 -1.28 -8.36
CA ASP A 471 -6.43 0.00 -9.06
C ASP A 471 -7.05 1.07 -8.15
N ARG A 472 -8.06 0.68 -7.36
CA ARG A 472 -8.74 1.56 -6.41
C ARG A 472 -7.82 1.96 -5.27
N LEU A 473 -7.00 1.02 -4.77
CA LEU A 473 -6.02 1.30 -3.72
C LEU A 473 -4.92 2.23 -4.23
N ARG A 474 -4.43 2.00 -5.44
CA ARG A 474 -3.47 2.90 -6.11
C ARG A 474 -4.03 4.31 -6.22
N LEU A 475 -5.27 4.47 -6.72
CA LEU A 475 -5.92 5.77 -6.86
C LEU A 475 -6.03 6.49 -5.51
N ALA A 476 -6.49 5.80 -4.46
CA ALA A 476 -6.59 6.35 -3.12
C ALA A 476 -5.22 6.78 -2.54
N VAL A 477 -4.18 5.96 -2.72
CA VAL A 477 -2.83 6.24 -2.23
C VAL A 477 -2.19 7.42 -2.95
N HIS A 478 -2.26 7.48 -4.29
CA HIS A 478 -1.70 8.61 -5.03
C HIS A 478 -2.46 9.91 -4.71
N THR A 479 -3.78 9.84 -4.53
CA THR A 479 -4.58 10.99 -4.07
C THR A 479 -4.13 11.46 -2.68
N LEU A 480 -3.96 10.54 -1.71
CA LEU A 480 -3.44 10.86 -0.38
C LEU A 480 -2.07 11.53 -0.43
N ILE A 481 -1.15 11.00 -1.25
CA ILE A 481 0.20 11.55 -1.43
C ILE A 481 0.14 12.96 -2.03
N ILE A 482 -0.66 13.17 -3.08
CA ILE A 482 -0.83 14.49 -3.72
C ILE A 482 -1.30 15.53 -2.70
N PHE A 483 -2.38 15.24 -1.97
CA PHE A 483 -2.88 16.15 -0.96
C PHE A 483 -1.89 16.36 0.19
N SER A 484 -1.22 15.30 0.66
CA SER A 484 -0.18 15.42 1.68
C SER A 484 0.99 16.30 1.24
N ILE A 485 1.41 16.22 -0.04
CA ILE A 485 2.46 17.08 -0.58
C ILE A 485 1.98 18.54 -0.58
N LEU A 486 0.77 18.80 -1.09
CA LEU A 486 0.21 20.16 -1.14
C LEU A 486 0.01 20.78 0.25
N ASP A 487 -0.46 20.00 1.22
CA ASP A 487 -0.62 20.43 2.61
C ASP A 487 0.74 20.77 3.25
N SER A 488 1.79 20.00 2.94
CA SER A 488 3.16 20.26 3.43
C SER A 488 3.79 21.54 2.88
N LEU A 489 3.30 22.04 1.73
CA LEU A 489 3.74 23.32 1.15
C LEU A 489 3.18 24.54 1.90
N GLY A 490 2.32 24.35 2.91
CA GLY A 490 1.78 25.43 3.74
C GLY A 490 0.80 26.35 3.02
N ILE A 491 0.29 25.93 1.86
CA ILE A 491 -0.72 26.67 1.08
C ILE A 491 -2.06 26.24 1.66
N ALA A 492 -2.58 26.99 2.63
CA ALA A 492 -3.77 26.62 3.39
C ALA A 492 -5.00 26.38 2.49
N SER A 493 -5.42 25.11 2.40
CA SER A 493 -6.82 24.73 2.13
C SER A 493 -7.49 24.40 3.47
N GLY A 494 -8.80 24.57 3.57
CA GLY A 494 -9.57 24.68 4.83
C GLY A 494 -9.48 23.52 5.85
N SER A 495 -8.83 22.39 5.53
CA SER A 495 -8.45 21.33 6.48
C SER A 495 -7.26 20.54 5.94
N ALA A 496 -6.34 20.13 6.82
CA ALA A 496 -5.27 19.20 6.47
C ALA A 496 -5.84 17.80 6.20
N THR A 497 -5.28 17.10 5.22
CA THR A 497 -5.65 15.74 4.83
C THR A 497 -5.13 14.71 5.82
N LEU A 498 -3.90 14.89 6.29
CA LEU A 498 -3.32 14.07 7.35
C LEU A 498 -3.54 14.73 8.70
N SER A 499 -3.93 13.92 9.70
CA SER A 499 -4.12 14.39 11.06
C SER A 499 -2.79 14.82 11.68
N ASN A 500 -2.85 15.84 12.57
CA ASN A 500 -1.72 16.20 13.42
C ASN A 500 -1.55 15.22 14.58
N ASP A 501 -2.60 14.46 14.93
CA ASP A 501 -2.51 13.40 15.92
C ASP A 501 -1.73 12.21 15.33
N PHE A 502 -0.68 11.80 16.04
CA PHE A 502 0.25 10.77 15.58
C PHE A 502 -0.44 9.41 15.40
N GLY A 503 -1.30 9.00 16.35
CA GLY A 503 -2.00 7.72 16.26
C GLY A 503 -2.98 7.68 15.07
N ARG A 504 -3.77 8.75 14.93
CA ARG A 504 -4.68 8.91 13.79
C ARG A 504 -3.96 8.95 12.44
N ARG A 505 -2.83 9.66 12.37
CA ARG A 505 -1.98 9.71 11.16
C ARG A 505 -1.41 8.36 10.80
N GLN A 506 -0.94 7.57 11.78
CA GLN A 506 -0.45 6.21 11.51
C GLN A 506 -1.53 5.33 10.88
N LEU A 507 -2.79 5.46 11.30
CA LEU A 507 -3.90 4.76 10.68
C LEU A 507 -4.14 5.22 9.24
N GLN A 508 -4.13 6.53 8.97
CA GLN A 508 -4.24 7.05 7.59
C GLN A 508 -3.10 6.51 6.69
N GLU A 509 -1.87 6.46 7.22
CA GLU A 509 -0.70 5.91 6.56
C GLU A 509 -0.77 4.39 6.29
N ASN A 510 -1.73 3.67 6.89
CA ASN A 510 -1.95 2.26 6.57
C ASN A 510 -2.46 2.04 5.14
N ALA A 511 -3.08 3.05 4.50
CA ALA A 511 -3.38 2.98 3.07
C ALA A 511 -2.11 2.84 2.23
N ILE A 512 -1.09 3.67 2.50
CA ILE A 512 0.22 3.60 1.85
C ILE A 512 0.92 2.28 2.21
N THR A 513 0.84 1.86 3.47
CA THR A 513 1.44 0.60 3.94
C THR A 513 0.83 -0.63 3.26
N ALA A 514 -0.48 -0.64 3.02
CA ALA A 514 -1.17 -1.69 2.27
C ALA A 514 -0.68 -1.75 0.82
N TYR A 515 -0.53 -0.59 0.19
CA TYR A 515 -0.02 -0.49 -1.18
C TYR A 515 1.46 -0.92 -1.28
N ILE A 516 2.30 -0.57 -0.31
CA ILE A 516 3.68 -1.09 -0.24
C ILE A 516 3.70 -2.63 -0.14
N SER A 517 2.79 -3.20 0.66
CA SER A 517 2.66 -4.66 0.79
C SER A 517 2.18 -5.29 -0.51
N LEU A 518 1.28 -4.62 -1.24
CA LEU A 518 0.83 -5.02 -2.58
C LEU A 518 1.99 -5.04 -3.59
N LEU A 519 2.81 -3.99 -3.63
CA LEU A 519 3.98 -3.90 -4.52
C LEU A 519 4.95 -5.07 -4.28
N ARG A 520 5.23 -5.39 -3.01
CA ARG A 520 6.03 -6.55 -2.63
C ARG A 520 5.41 -7.86 -3.12
N LEU A 521 4.10 -8.05 -2.94
CA LEU A 521 3.41 -9.27 -3.39
C LEU A 521 3.38 -9.42 -4.92
N ALA A 522 3.45 -8.31 -5.64
CA ALA A 522 3.55 -8.29 -7.10
C ALA A 522 5.01 -8.37 -7.62
N GLY A 523 6.01 -8.44 -6.73
CA GLY A 523 7.42 -8.50 -7.10
C GLY A 523 8.02 -7.17 -7.59
N LEU A 524 7.33 -6.04 -7.37
CA LEU A 524 7.80 -4.69 -7.72
C LEU A 524 8.58 -4.06 -6.57
N ASP A 525 9.59 -4.79 -6.07
CA ASP A 525 10.33 -4.41 -4.87
C ASP A 525 11.07 -3.06 -5.05
N GLU A 526 11.50 -2.72 -6.27
CA GLU A 526 12.24 -1.48 -6.58
C GLU A 526 11.44 -0.20 -6.27
N LEU A 527 10.11 -0.29 -6.27
CA LEU A 527 9.24 0.85 -6.00
C LEU A 527 9.01 1.10 -4.50
N ILE A 528 9.32 0.11 -3.64
CA ILE A 528 9.04 0.18 -2.20
C ILE A 528 9.68 1.42 -1.52
N PRO A 529 10.97 1.74 -1.75
CA PRO A 529 11.60 2.88 -1.08
C PRO A 529 10.94 4.22 -1.40
N LEU A 530 10.45 4.41 -2.63
CA LEU A 530 9.76 5.62 -3.08
C LEU A 530 8.53 5.89 -2.21
N TYR A 531 7.67 4.90 -2.03
CA TYR A 531 6.44 5.05 -1.24
C TYR A 531 6.72 5.08 0.27
N CYS A 532 7.74 4.36 0.75
CA CYS A 532 8.19 4.46 2.14
C CYS A 532 8.64 5.87 2.52
N SER A 533 9.22 6.64 1.57
CA SER A 533 9.63 8.04 1.81
C SER A 533 8.47 8.99 2.15
N ARG A 534 7.22 8.56 1.90
CA ARG A 534 6.01 9.35 2.19
C ARG A 534 5.43 9.09 3.59
N LEU A 535 5.95 8.09 4.31
CA LEU A 535 5.53 7.75 5.67
C LEU A 535 6.25 8.61 6.71
N ALA A 536 5.65 8.86 7.86
CA ALA A 536 6.23 9.74 8.88
C ALA A 536 7.19 9.02 9.84
N GLY A 537 8.37 9.62 10.05
CA GLY A 537 9.28 9.29 11.16
C GLY A 537 9.68 7.81 11.19
N PRO A 538 9.62 7.14 12.37
CA PRO A 538 10.08 5.75 12.51
C PRO A 538 9.22 4.73 11.75
N ARG A 539 8.00 5.11 11.35
CA ARG A 539 7.08 4.25 10.61
C ARG A 539 7.62 3.87 9.24
N ALA A 540 8.27 4.82 8.55
CA ALA A 540 8.89 4.59 7.25
C ALA A 540 9.87 3.41 7.30
N PHE A 541 10.77 3.41 8.28
CA PHE A 541 11.76 2.36 8.46
C PHE A 541 11.16 1.03 8.92
N GLN A 542 10.08 1.05 9.70
CA GLN A 542 9.36 -0.18 10.08
C GLN A 542 8.73 -0.89 8.89
N VAL A 543 8.04 -0.11 8.04
CA VAL A 543 7.37 -0.64 6.84
C VAL A 543 8.40 -1.09 5.81
N LEU A 544 9.45 -0.28 5.59
CA LEU A 544 10.56 -0.61 4.69
C LEU A 544 11.25 -1.91 5.13
N SER A 545 11.65 -2.00 6.40
CA SER A 545 12.33 -3.17 6.97
C SER A 545 11.52 -4.44 6.79
N THR A 546 10.22 -4.40 7.11
CA THR A 546 9.40 -5.62 7.03
C THR A 546 9.19 -6.11 5.59
N ASN A 547 9.14 -5.20 4.61
CA ASN A 547 8.85 -5.56 3.21
C ASN A 547 10.11 -5.95 2.42
N VAL A 548 11.27 -5.36 2.72
CA VAL A 548 12.53 -5.57 1.98
C VAL A 548 13.37 -6.72 2.57
N LEU A 549 13.23 -7.04 3.86
CA LEU A 549 13.97 -8.14 4.52
C LEU A 549 13.87 -9.52 3.84
N PRO A 550 12.75 -9.90 3.19
CA PRO A 550 12.64 -11.15 2.44
C PRO A 550 13.56 -11.28 1.22
N ILE A 551 14.11 -10.18 0.69
CA ILE A 551 15.01 -10.21 -0.46
C ILE A 551 16.32 -10.92 -0.06
N THR A 552 16.68 -11.98 -0.80
CA THR A 552 17.86 -12.81 -0.52
C THR A 552 19.03 -12.55 -1.46
N ASP A 553 18.76 -12.12 -2.69
CA ASP A 553 19.77 -11.92 -3.72
C ASP A 553 20.68 -10.71 -3.41
N HIS A 554 21.99 -10.89 -3.56
CA HIS A 554 22.98 -9.88 -3.16
C HIS A 554 22.91 -8.62 -4.05
N GLU A 555 22.81 -8.79 -5.37
CA GLU A 555 22.75 -7.66 -6.31
C GLU A 555 21.46 -6.84 -6.08
N SER A 556 20.33 -7.52 -5.91
CA SER A 556 19.03 -6.92 -5.61
C SER A 556 19.07 -6.12 -4.30
N ARG A 557 19.76 -6.61 -3.26
CA ARG A 557 19.95 -5.86 -2.00
C ARG A 557 20.73 -4.58 -2.23
N LEU A 558 21.81 -4.61 -3.01
CA LEU A 558 22.60 -3.42 -3.33
C LEU A 558 21.79 -2.39 -4.13
N VAL A 559 21.00 -2.85 -5.11
CA VAL A 559 20.06 -2.00 -5.85
C VAL A 559 19.08 -1.33 -4.89
N GLN A 560 18.49 -2.09 -3.96
CA GLN A 560 17.58 -1.53 -2.94
C GLN A 560 18.24 -0.48 -2.06
N LEU A 561 19.47 -0.70 -1.59
CA LEU A 561 20.20 0.31 -0.81
C LEU A 561 20.42 1.61 -1.61
N SER A 562 20.68 1.49 -2.92
CA SER A 562 20.81 2.66 -3.80
C SER A 562 19.48 3.41 -3.95
N LEU A 563 18.36 2.70 -4.04
CA LEU A 563 17.02 3.26 -4.17
C LEU A 563 16.54 3.91 -2.86
N ILE A 564 16.84 3.31 -1.70
CA ILE A 564 16.59 3.91 -0.37
C ILE A 564 17.31 5.26 -0.26
N ARG A 565 18.59 5.31 -0.66
CA ARG A 565 19.36 6.56 -0.68
C ARG A 565 18.77 7.58 -1.66
N LYS A 566 18.37 7.15 -2.86
CA LYS A 566 17.71 8.02 -3.86
C LYS A 566 16.40 8.60 -3.35
N ALA A 567 15.61 7.82 -2.62
CA ALA A 567 14.35 8.25 -2.01
C ALA A 567 14.52 9.20 -0.82
N GLY A 568 15.76 9.52 -0.43
CA GLY A 568 16.09 10.43 0.67
C GLY A 568 15.95 9.79 2.06
N LEU A 569 15.89 8.47 2.14
CA LEU A 569 15.86 7.72 3.40
C LEU A 569 17.28 7.40 3.88
N ASP A 570 17.48 7.44 5.19
CA ASP A 570 18.78 7.14 5.81
C ASP A 570 19.04 5.63 5.79
N VAL A 571 20.02 5.22 4.99
CA VAL A 571 20.45 3.82 4.83
C VAL A 571 21.01 3.24 6.14
N LEU A 572 21.76 4.03 6.92
CA LEU A 572 22.35 3.61 8.18
C LEU A 572 21.25 3.41 9.24
N LEU A 573 20.30 4.34 9.31
CA LEU A 573 19.14 4.21 10.19
C LEU A 573 18.30 2.99 9.81
N PHE A 574 18.07 2.77 8.51
CA PHE A 574 17.34 1.60 8.00
C PHE A 574 17.94 0.27 8.49
N VAL A 575 19.24 0.04 8.26
CA VAL A 575 19.86 -1.24 8.64
C VAL A 575 19.96 -1.43 10.15
N LYS A 576 20.13 -0.35 10.93
CA LYS A 576 20.11 -0.42 12.40
C LYS A 576 18.72 -0.69 12.98
N THR A 577 17.67 -0.19 12.31
CA THR A 577 16.29 -0.37 12.76
C THR A 577 15.80 -1.81 12.59
N GLN A 578 16.30 -2.55 11.59
CA GLN A 578 15.88 -3.93 11.33
C GLN A 578 16.03 -4.87 12.55
N PRO A 579 17.22 -5.06 13.15
CA PRO A 579 17.39 -5.94 14.30
C PRO A 579 16.58 -5.47 15.51
N GLN A 580 16.52 -4.15 15.77
CA GLN A 580 15.74 -3.57 16.87
C GLN A 580 14.26 -3.95 16.80
N LEU A 581 13.66 -3.86 15.60
CA LEU A 581 12.25 -4.21 15.39
C LEU A 581 11.98 -5.70 15.58
N ILE A 582 12.93 -6.56 15.20
CA ILE A 582 12.79 -8.01 15.37
C ILE A 582 12.92 -8.37 16.85
N PHE A 583 13.94 -7.85 17.56
CA PHE A 583 14.08 -8.08 19.00
C PHE A 583 12.88 -7.61 19.79
N LYS A 584 12.33 -6.43 19.49
CA LYS A 584 11.10 -5.93 20.14
C LYS A 584 9.91 -6.88 19.95
N ARG A 585 9.81 -7.57 18.81
CA ARG A 585 8.75 -8.58 18.59
C ARG A 585 9.03 -9.85 19.39
N LEU A 586 10.28 -10.28 19.47
CA LEU A 586 10.70 -11.47 20.22
C LEU A 586 10.56 -11.28 21.74
N GLU A 587 10.76 -10.07 22.27
CA GLU A 587 10.55 -9.71 23.68
C GLU A 587 9.08 -9.82 24.13
N VAL A 588 8.14 -9.62 23.21
CA VAL A 588 6.69 -9.72 23.53
C VAL A 588 6.26 -11.19 23.67
N ASP A 589 6.91 -12.10 22.94
CA ASP A 589 6.59 -13.53 22.95
C ASP A 589 7.39 -14.32 23.99
N ALA A 590 8.55 -13.81 24.44
CA ALA A 590 9.37 -14.44 25.46
C ALA A 590 8.87 -14.08 26.86
N ALA A 591 8.18 -15.02 27.53
CA ALA A 591 8.19 -15.03 28.99
C ALA A 591 9.67 -15.04 29.45
N ASP A 592 9.99 -14.33 30.53
CA ASP A 592 11.34 -14.13 31.12
C ASP A 592 12.14 -15.41 31.47
N ASP A 593 11.75 -16.58 30.97
CA ASP A 593 12.42 -17.84 31.16
C ASP A 593 13.74 -17.88 30.37
N TYR A 594 14.73 -18.57 30.95
CA TYR A 594 16.00 -18.91 30.31
C TYR A 594 16.00 -20.44 30.11
N PRO A 595 15.38 -20.97 29.04
CA PRO A 595 15.16 -22.41 28.87
C PRO A 595 16.44 -23.23 28.91
N ALA A 596 17.53 -22.72 28.32
CA ALA A 596 18.82 -23.40 28.31
C ALA A 596 19.32 -23.71 29.73
N LYS A 597 18.97 -22.91 30.73
CA LYS A 597 19.34 -23.09 32.14
C LYS A 597 18.47 -24.19 32.75
N GLY A 598 18.96 -25.42 32.63
CA GLY A 598 18.33 -26.63 33.18
C GLY A 598 17.83 -27.62 32.11
N GLN A 599 17.73 -27.21 30.84
CA GLN A 599 17.33 -28.09 29.73
C GLN A 599 18.48 -28.47 28.80
N PHE A 600 19.55 -27.66 28.72
CA PHE A 600 20.69 -27.99 27.86
C PHE A 600 21.47 -29.19 28.41
N GLN A 601 21.27 -30.36 27.78
CA GLN A 601 21.98 -31.58 28.08
C GLN A 601 22.11 -32.43 26.79
N ILE A 602 23.31 -32.47 26.21
CA ILE A 602 23.66 -33.24 25.01
C ILE A 602 24.25 -34.61 25.36
N MET A 603 24.74 -34.81 26.58
CA MET A 603 25.27 -36.09 27.04
C MET A 603 24.14 -37.02 27.53
N GLU A 604 24.14 -38.27 27.09
CA GLU A 604 23.17 -39.26 27.59
C GLU A 604 23.51 -39.73 29.02
N ASN A 605 22.50 -40.17 29.78
CA ASN A 605 22.68 -40.72 31.14
C ASN A 605 23.13 -42.19 31.14
N THR A 606 23.91 -42.59 30.14
CA THR A 606 24.47 -43.95 29.99
C THR A 606 25.90 -43.98 30.54
N PRO A 607 26.33 -45.11 31.15
CA PRO A 607 27.71 -45.27 31.59
C PRO A 607 28.65 -45.31 30.38
N ALA A 608 29.86 -44.75 30.55
CA ALA A 608 30.86 -44.70 29.48
C ALA A 608 31.23 -46.11 29.00
N SER A 609 31.09 -46.35 27.69
CA SER A 609 31.50 -47.59 27.04
C SER A 609 33.01 -47.59 26.77
N LEU A 610 33.61 -48.78 26.71
CA LEU A 610 35.05 -48.91 26.39
C LEU A 610 35.40 -48.39 25.00
N LYS A 611 34.50 -48.53 24.01
CA LYS A 611 34.75 -48.18 22.61
C LYS A 611 34.33 -46.74 22.26
N TYR A 612 33.19 -46.26 22.76
CA TYR A 612 32.57 -45.00 22.34
C TYR A 612 32.56 -43.92 23.43
N GLY A 613 33.09 -44.20 24.64
CA GLY A 613 32.96 -43.29 25.77
C GLY A 613 31.50 -43.14 26.21
N ARG A 614 31.16 -42.00 26.81
CA ARG A 614 29.78 -41.63 27.14
C ARG A 614 29.10 -41.12 25.86
N THR A 615 27.90 -41.58 25.57
CA THR A 615 27.21 -41.25 24.32
C THR A 615 26.71 -39.81 24.31
N ILE A 616 26.88 -39.16 23.17
CA ILE A 616 26.33 -37.84 22.85
C ILE A 616 25.02 -38.10 22.10
N LYS A 617 23.97 -37.34 22.41
CA LYS A 617 22.71 -37.37 21.67
C LYS A 617 22.96 -37.04 20.21
N THR A 618 22.28 -37.72 19.30
CA THR A 618 22.23 -37.35 17.88
C THR A 618 21.08 -36.36 17.64
N ASP A 619 21.20 -35.56 16.59
CA ASP A 619 20.20 -34.60 16.13
C ASP A 619 19.70 -33.61 17.21
N PHE A 620 20.59 -33.21 18.14
CA PHE A 620 20.26 -32.24 19.19
C PHE A 620 20.16 -30.79 18.69
N PHE A 621 20.67 -30.49 17.49
CA PHE A 621 20.36 -29.26 16.76
C PHE A 621 18.96 -29.30 16.13
N GLY A 622 18.45 -30.49 15.84
CA GLY A 622 17.13 -30.77 15.26
C GLY A 622 17.20 -31.79 14.13
N GLU A 623 16.09 -32.50 13.88
CA GLU A 623 16.01 -33.56 12.86
C GLU A 623 16.22 -33.05 11.42
N ASN A 624 15.88 -31.78 11.15
CA ASN A 624 16.06 -31.14 9.86
C ASN A 624 17.11 -30.00 9.96
N PRO A 625 18.33 -30.20 9.44
CA PRO A 625 19.40 -29.19 9.48
C PRO A 625 19.10 -27.91 8.69
N GLU A 626 18.19 -27.96 7.72
CA GLU A 626 17.81 -26.81 6.89
C GLU A 626 16.63 -26.01 7.48
N PHE A 627 15.95 -26.57 8.48
CA PHE A 627 14.81 -25.90 9.10
C PHE A 627 15.28 -24.85 10.11
N VAL A 628 14.99 -23.59 9.80
CA VAL A 628 15.16 -22.43 10.69
C VAL A 628 13.79 -21.76 10.83
N ASP A 629 13.43 -21.38 12.05
CA ASP A 629 12.18 -20.65 12.27
C ASP A 629 12.16 -19.36 11.43
N PRO A 630 11.04 -18.99 10.77
CA PRO A 630 10.99 -17.80 9.93
C PRO A 630 11.34 -16.48 10.65
N LEU A 631 11.12 -16.37 11.96
CA LEU A 631 11.52 -15.19 12.74
C LEU A 631 13.03 -15.17 13.00
N ASP A 632 13.61 -16.32 13.30
CA ASP A 632 15.07 -16.48 13.46
C ASP A 632 15.81 -16.22 12.15
N ASP A 633 15.30 -16.72 11.02
CA ASP A 633 15.86 -16.49 9.70
C ASP A 633 15.81 -14.99 9.32
N ARG A 634 14.73 -14.29 9.68
CA ARG A 634 14.63 -12.83 9.53
C ARG A 634 15.66 -12.10 10.37
N LEU A 635 15.94 -12.57 11.58
CA LEU A 635 16.97 -12.00 12.44
C LEU A 635 18.36 -12.16 11.81
N ILE A 636 18.68 -13.34 11.29
CA ILE A 636 19.93 -13.61 10.55
C ILE A 636 20.06 -12.65 9.36
N ARG A 637 19.00 -12.52 8.55
CA ARG A 637 18.97 -11.61 7.39
C ARG A 637 19.20 -10.15 7.78
N SER A 638 18.72 -9.71 8.95
CA SER A 638 18.94 -8.33 9.40
C SER A 638 20.42 -7.99 9.57
N VAL A 639 21.23 -8.97 10.02
CA VAL A 639 22.69 -8.82 10.11
C VAL A 639 23.34 -8.87 8.72
N GLU A 640 22.83 -9.70 7.80
CA GLU A 640 23.32 -9.70 6.42
C GLU A 640 23.11 -8.34 5.74
N TRP A 641 21.98 -7.67 5.97
CA TRP A 641 21.75 -6.31 5.50
C TRP A 641 22.70 -5.30 6.14
N LEU A 642 22.98 -5.45 7.44
CA LEU A 642 23.91 -4.60 8.18
C LEU A 642 25.35 -4.68 7.60
N LEU A 643 25.78 -5.85 7.14
CA LEU A 643 27.09 -6.07 6.50
C LEU A 643 27.24 -5.39 5.13
N LEU A 644 26.14 -5.01 4.48
CA LEU A 644 26.18 -4.34 3.18
C LEU A 644 26.45 -2.83 3.29
N VAL A 645 26.36 -2.26 4.49
CA VAL A 645 26.45 -0.81 4.72
C VAL A 645 27.70 -0.50 5.51
N ASP A 646 28.63 0.23 4.90
CA ASP A 646 29.96 0.41 5.46
C ASP A 646 29.95 1.17 6.78
N GLU A 647 29.08 2.18 6.89
CA GLU A 647 28.94 3.02 8.08
C GLU A 647 28.31 2.26 9.27
N ALA A 648 27.67 1.11 9.03
CA ALA A 648 27.01 0.31 10.05
C ALA A 648 27.92 -0.70 10.74
N TRP A 649 29.14 -0.87 10.23
CA TRP A 649 30.14 -1.83 10.70
C TRP A 649 30.32 -1.89 12.24
N PRO A 650 30.44 -0.76 12.98
CA PRO A 650 30.65 -0.83 14.43
C PRO A 650 29.49 -1.49 15.19
N SER A 651 28.29 -1.50 14.61
CA SER A 651 27.11 -2.14 15.21
C SER A 651 27.01 -3.64 14.87
N VAL A 652 27.81 -4.16 13.94
CA VAL A 652 27.74 -5.57 13.51
C VAL A 652 28.08 -6.51 14.66
N PHE A 653 29.15 -6.24 15.41
CA PHE A 653 29.56 -7.12 16.51
C PHE A 653 28.55 -7.09 17.66
N SER A 654 28.17 -5.90 18.14
CA SER A 654 27.14 -5.77 19.18
C SER A 654 25.81 -6.44 18.83
N VAL A 655 25.31 -6.28 17.59
CA VAL A 655 24.10 -6.97 17.13
C VAL A 655 24.34 -8.49 17.03
N SER A 656 25.47 -8.94 16.51
CA SER A 656 25.81 -10.37 16.42
C SER A 656 25.88 -11.05 17.79
N ILE A 657 26.43 -10.36 18.81
CA ILE A 657 26.44 -10.83 20.20
C ILE A 657 25.00 -11.01 20.70
N ALA A 658 24.12 -10.02 20.47
CA ALA A 658 22.71 -10.11 20.87
C ALA A 658 21.98 -11.27 20.18
N VAL A 659 22.26 -11.50 18.89
CA VAL A 659 21.69 -12.62 18.12
C VAL A 659 22.15 -13.97 18.68
N TYR A 660 23.46 -14.15 18.93
CA TYR A 660 23.98 -15.39 19.53
C TYR A 660 23.41 -15.62 20.94
N LYS A 661 23.34 -14.57 21.77
CA LYS A 661 22.72 -14.66 23.10
C LYS A 661 21.27 -15.12 23.01
N TYR A 662 20.49 -14.53 22.11
CA TYR A 662 19.10 -14.91 21.92
C TYR A 662 18.96 -16.39 21.52
N PHE A 663 19.69 -16.84 20.50
CA PHE A 663 19.61 -18.23 20.05
C PHE A 663 20.08 -19.23 21.11
N LEU A 664 21.17 -18.94 21.82
CA LEU A 664 21.71 -19.83 22.85
C LEU A 664 20.86 -19.82 24.13
N LYS A 665 20.24 -18.70 24.50
CA LYS A 665 19.32 -18.61 25.63
C LYS A 665 18.07 -19.47 25.42
N HIS A 666 17.49 -19.42 24.21
CA HIS A 666 16.25 -20.11 23.86
C HIS A 666 16.45 -21.51 23.26
N MET A 667 17.68 -22.02 23.18
CA MET A 667 17.98 -23.33 22.59
C MET A 667 17.68 -23.45 21.08
N HIS A 668 17.68 -22.33 20.34
CA HIS A 668 17.51 -22.31 18.89
C HIS A 668 18.84 -22.63 18.18
N LEU A 669 19.37 -23.83 18.42
CA LEU A 669 20.71 -24.22 17.99
C LEU A 669 20.84 -24.28 16.46
N ASN A 670 19.80 -24.73 15.73
CA ASN A 670 19.76 -24.69 14.26
C ASN A 670 19.90 -23.28 13.70
N ALA A 671 19.24 -22.29 14.32
CA ALA A 671 19.37 -20.88 13.94
C ALA A 671 20.79 -20.38 14.20
N ALA A 672 21.38 -20.74 15.36
CA ALA A 672 22.77 -20.41 15.68
C ALA A 672 23.76 -21.01 14.67
N ARG A 673 23.58 -22.27 14.25
CA ARG A 673 24.37 -22.94 13.19
C ARG A 673 24.25 -22.18 11.87
N SER A 674 23.02 -21.87 11.46
CA SER A 674 22.75 -21.12 10.22
C SER A 674 23.42 -19.74 10.24
N PHE A 675 23.36 -19.04 11.38
CA PHE A 675 24.01 -17.75 11.58
C PHE A 675 25.53 -17.85 11.47
N ALA A 676 26.16 -18.81 12.17
CA ALA A 676 27.61 -19.05 12.12
C ALA A 676 28.13 -19.38 10.70
N ASN A 677 27.29 -20.03 9.88
CA ASN A 677 27.63 -20.38 8.51
C ASN A 677 27.43 -19.23 7.51
N ARG A 678 26.35 -18.45 7.65
CA ARG A 678 26.01 -17.35 6.74
C ARG A 678 26.76 -16.06 7.06
N VAL A 679 26.96 -15.79 8.34
CA VAL A 679 27.57 -14.56 8.87
C VAL A 679 28.77 -14.93 9.74
N SER A 680 29.76 -15.60 9.12
CA SER A 680 30.96 -16.02 9.83
C SER A 680 31.87 -14.85 10.21
N PHE A 681 32.46 -14.89 11.39
CA PHE A 681 33.45 -13.92 11.87
C PHE A 681 34.58 -13.72 10.86
N ARG A 682 35.01 -14.79 10.18
CA ARG A 682 36.01 -14.73 9.11
C ARG A 682 35.54 -13.89 7.92
N ALA A 683 34.29 -14.07 7.49
CA ALA A 683 33.72 -13.28 6.39
C ALA A 683 33.57 -11.81 6.76
N ILE A 684 33.10 -11.54 7.99
CA ILE A 684 33.01 -10.21 8.58
C ILE A 684 34.38 -9.51 8.54
N MET A 685 35.44 -10.18 9.00
CA MET A 685 36.79 -9.60 9.05
C MET A 685 37.46 -9.45 7.68
N ARG A 686 37.28 -10.40 6.74
CA ARG A 686 37.85 -10.33 5.39
C ARG A 686 37.32 -9.18 4.55
N GLN A 687 36.15 -8.62 4.87
CA GLN A 687 35.64 -7.41 4.21
C GLN A 687 36.38 -6.12 4.62
N ARG A 688 37.21 -6.16 5.67
CA ARG A 688 37.78 -4.97 6.30
C ARG A 688 39.29 -5.01 6.47
N VAL A 689 39.85 -6.20 6.71
CA VAL A 689 41.28 -6.38 6.99
C VAL A 689 41.89 -7.20 5.86
N ASP A 690 42.86 -6.61 5.15
CA ASP A 690 43.66 -7.30 4.13
C ASP A 690 44.62 -8.28 4.84
N PHE A 691 44.25 -9.55 4.89
CA PHE A 691 45.13 -10.61 5.38
C PHE A 691 46.01 -11.13 4.23
N PRO A 692 47.35 -11.21 4.39
CA PRO A 692 48.20 -11.92 3.43
C PRO A 692 47.94 -13.43 3.49
N ASP A 693 47.97 -14.11 2.32
CA ASP A 693 47.63 -15.53 2.08
C ASP A 693 48.45 -16.62 2.84
N GLN A 694 49.12 -16.30 3.96
CA GLN A 694 49.91 -17.29 4.73
C GLN A 694 49.16 -17.86 5.93
N ASP A 695 49.20 -19.20 6.05
CA ASP A 695 48.66 -20.08 7.11
C ASP A 695 47.64 -19.43 8.06
N ASP A 696 46.41 -19.37 7.56
CA ASP A 696 45.16 -18.82 8.11
C ASP A 696 44.74 -19.36 9.51
N ASN A 697 45.54 -20.23 10.14
CA ASN A 697 45.18 -20.95 11.37
C ASN A 697 45.86 -20.40 12.65
N ASP A 698 46.99 -19.69 12.55
CA ASP A 698 47.74 -19.17 13.71
C ASP A 698 47.49 -17.67 13.99
N LEU A 699 46.88 -16.93 13.05
CA LEU A 699 46.58 -15.49 13.18
C LEU A 699 45.38 -15.18 14.11
N TRP A 700 44.47 -16.14 14.31
CA TRP A 700 43.22 -15.92 15.06
C TRP A 700 43.34 -16.13 16.57
N THR A 701 44.54 -16.48 17.05
CA THR A 701 44.89 -16.65 18.47
C THR A 701 45.45 -15.39 19.14
N GLU A 702 45.56 -14.28 18.40
CA GLU A 702 46.19 -13.05 18.89
C GLU A 702 45.28 -12.20 19.82
N ASP A 703 45.93 -11.44 20.71
CA ASP A 703 45.35 -10.76 21.86
C ASP A 703 44.49 -9.53 21.46
N THR A 704 43.69 -9.04 22.40
CA THR A 704 42.78 -7.89 22.22
C THR A 704 43.50 -6.64 21.70
N ASP A 705 44.76 -6.44 22.11
CA ASP A 705 45.62 -5.33 21.69
C ASP A 705 46.06 -5.43 20.22
N PHE A 706 46.25 -6.65 19.70
CA PHE A 706 46.55 -6.87 18.28
C PHE A 706 45.36 -6.46 17.44
N TRP A 707 44.16 -6.94 17.78
CA TRP A 707 42.95 -6.60 17.04
C TRP A 707 42.60 -5.12 17.14
N ALA A 708 42.81 -4.48 18.30
CA ALA A 708 42.64 -3.03 18.46
C ALA A 708 43.58 -2.22 17.56
N SER A 709 44.75 -2.77 17.18
CA SER A 709 45.70 -2.12 16.27
C SER A 709 45.39 -2.33 14.78
N GLN A 710 44.65 -3.39 14.44
CA GLN A 710 44.28 -3.74 13.06
C GLN A 710 42.97 -3.09 12.60
N ILE A 711 42.15 -2.60 13.53
CA ILE A 711 40.89 -1.94 13.20
C ILE A 711 41.12 -0.42 13.15
N GLU A 712 41.14 0.15 11.94
CA GLU A 712 41.21 1.60 11.77
C GLU A 712 39.98 2.28 12.39
N PRO A 713 40.16 3.34 13.20
CA PRO A 713 39.05 4.09 13.73
C PRO A 713 38.30 4.80 12.59
N ILE A 714 36.99 4.53 12.47
CA ILE A 714 36.12 5.30 11.59
C ILE A 714 35.88 6.65 12.27
N ASP A 715 36.31 7.76 11.65
CA ASP A 715 36.26 9.14 12.16
C ASP A 715 34.86 9.63 12.62
N ALA A 716 33.81 8.87 12.35
CA ALA A 716 32.41 9.24 12.60
C ALA A 716 31.77 8.62 13.87
N VAL A 717 32.39 7.64 14.54
CA VAL A 717 31.73 6.87 15.63
C VAL A 717 32.54 6.90 16.93
N GLN A 718 31.91 7.32 18.03
CA GLN A 718 32.50 7.41 19.38
C GLN A 718 32.71 6.04 20.07
N ILE A 719 33.12 4.99 19.34
CA ILE A 719 33.41 3.68 19.93
C ILE A 719 34.92 3.53 20.08
N SER A 720 35.38 3.12 21.26
CA SER A 720 36.81 2.90 21.50
C SER A 720 37.30 1.64 20.74
N PRO A 721 38.48 1.66 20.08
CA PRO A 721 39.03 0.48 19.40
C PRO A 721 39.17 -0.75 20.31
N SER A 722 39.42 -0.52 21.61
CA SER A 722 39.46 -1.56 22.65
C SER A 722 38.10 -2.24 22.88
N GLN A 723 37.00 -1.48 22.81
CA GLN A 723 35.65 -2.04 22.95
C GLN A 723 35.27 -2.85 21.71
N LEU A 724 35.61 -2.36 20.52
CA LEU A 724 35.33 -3.08 19.28
C LEU A 724 36.11 -4.41 19.21
N ALA A 725 37.38 -4.40 19.66
CA ALA A 725 38.18 -5.61 19.77
C ALA A 725 37.64 -6.61 20.80
N SER A 726 37.08 -6.13 21.92
CA SER A 726 36.43 -7.02 22.90
C SER A 726 35.14 -7.63 22.36
N GLU A 727 34.29 -6.84 21.69
CA GLU A 727 33.06 -7.33 21.04
C GLU A 727 33.37 -8.34 19.92
N ALA A 728 34.38 -8.07 19.08
CA ALA A 728 34.85 -8.98 18.06
C ALA A 728 35.31 -10.32 18.65
N ARG A 729 36.05 -10.28 19.77
CA ARG A 729 36.46 -11.47 20.51
C ARG A 729 35.25 -12.25 21.03
N THR A 730 34.25 -11.58 21.59
CA THR A 730 33.01 -12.22 22.07
C THR A 730 32.27 -12.94 20.93
N VAL A 731 32.13 -12.31 19.75
CA VAL A 731 31.50 -12.94 18.58
C VAL A 731 32.24 -14.19 18.15
N ARG A 732 33.57 -14.13 18.04
CA ARG A 732 34.41 -15.30 17.71
C ARG A 732 34.24 -16.42 18.74
N ASP A 733 34.23 -16.07 20.02
CA ASP A 733 34.11 -17.02 21.13
C ASP A 733 32.73 -17.73 21.12
N LEU A 734 31.65 -17.00 20.82
CA LEU A 734 30.29 -17.55 20.67
C LEU A 734 30.14 -18.40 19.39
N GLU A 735 30.69 -17.94 18.27
CA GLU A 735 30.71 -18.72 17.02
C GLU A 735 31.49 -20.02 17.18
N SER A 736 32.62 -19.98 17.91
CA SER A 736 33.44 -21.15 18.19
C SER A 736 32.63 -22.20 18.96
N LEU A 737 31.84 -21.80 19.97
CA LEU A 737 30.95 -22.73 20.68
C LEU A 737 29.98 -23.43 19.72
N VAL A 738 29.30 -22.68 18.85
CA VAL A 738 28.33 -23.24 17.90
C VAL A 738 29.01 -24.22 16.94
N LYS A 739 30.18 -23.86 16.40
CA LYS A 739 30.96 -24.74 15.52
C LYS A 739 31.48 -25.99 16.22
N VAL A 740 31.87 -25.88 17.49
CA VAL A 740 32.24 -27.04 18.32
C VAL A 740 31.05 -27.98 18.45
N LEU A 741 29.88 -27.47 18.85
CA LEU A 741 28.68 -28.28 19.01
C LEU A 741 28.27 -28.94 17.69
N ASP A 742 28.34 -28.23 16.57
CA ASP A 742 28.03 -28.74 15.24
C ASP A 742 28.95 -29.91 14.82
N THR A 743 30.26 -29.74 15.01
CA THR A 743 31.23 -30.81 14.75
C THR A 743 31.03 -32.01 15.68
N MET A 744 30.64 -31.79 16.94
CA MET A 744 30.36 -32.87 17.90
C MET A 744 29.11 -33.65 17.53
N GLU A 745 28.03 -32.99 17.10
CA GLU A 745 26.84 -33.68 16.59
C GLU A 745 27.19 -34.54 15.38
N THR A 746 27.93 -33.96 14.42
CA THR A 746 28.37 -34.68 13.22
C THR A 746 29.19 -35.92 13.60
N VAL A 747 30.12 -35.81 14.56
CA VAL A 747 30.88 -36.95 15.06
C VAL A 747 29.99 -37.95 15.79
N ALA A 748 28.98 -37.52 16.55
CA ALA A 748 28.03 -38.39 17.23
C ALA A 748 27.20 -39.21 16.22
N SER A 749 26.68 -38.58 15.17
CA SER A 749 25.94 -39.26 14.10
C SER A 749 26.83 -40.23 13.32
N LEU A 750 28.08 -39.87 13.04
CA LEU A 750 29.06 -40.81 12.49
C LEU A 750 29.34 -41.98 13.46
N ALA A 751 29.48 -41.71 14.76
CA ALA A 751 29.69 -42.76 15.75
C ALA A 751 28.52 -43.74 15.78
N GLU A 752 27.28 -43.24 15.74
CA GLU A 752 26.06 -44.05 15.66
C GLU A 752 26.02 -44.93 14.39
N LEU A 753 26.28 -44.35 13.21
CA LEU A 753 26.38 -45.10 11.95
C LEU A 753 27.43 -46.22 12.01
N SER A 754 28.55 -45.98 12.70
CA SER A 754 29.59 -47.00 12.89
C SER A 754 29.22 -48.13 13.87
N ARG A 755 28.16 -47.95 14.68
CA ARG A 755 27.59 -49.02 15.51
C ARG A 755 26.65 -49.90 14.71
N GLU A 756 25.87 -49.30 13.82
CA GLU A 756 24.83 -49.97 13.05
C GLU A 756 25.39 -50.76 11.87
N ASP A 757 26.39 -50.21 11.18
CA ASP A 757 27.08 -50.89 10.08
C ASP A 757 28.51 -51.24 10.47
N SER A 758 28.87 -52.53 10.37
CA SER A 758 30.22 -53.02 10.63
C SER A 758 31.13 -52.98 9.40
N SER A 759 30.58 -52.66 8.22
CA SER A 759 31.24 -52.72 6.90
C SER A 759 31.77 -51.36 6.40
N VAL A 760 32.10 -50.46 7.33
CA VAL A 760 32.46 -49.07 7.07
C VAL A 760 33.76 -48.91 6.28
N LYS A 761 33.72 -48.16 5.16
CA LYS A 761 34.86 -47.95 4.23
C LYS A 761 35.91 -46.97 4.77
N ARG A 762 37.12 -46.97 4.19
CA ARG A 762 38.24 -46.08 4.57
C ARG A 762 37.89 -44.58 4.46
N ASP A 763 37.08 -44.19 3.49
CA ASP A 763 36.69 -42.79 3.29
C ASP A 763 35.86 -42.24 4.45
N PHE A 764 35.06 -43.10 5.10
CA PHE A 764 34.31 -42.72 6.29
C PHE A 764 35.24 -42.35 7.45
N TRP A 765 36.27 -43.16 7.72
CA TRP A 765 37.23 -42.86 8.79
C TRP A 765 38.07 -41.62 8.48
N THR A 766 38.27 -41.31 7.21
CA THR A 766 38.89 -40.05 6.78
C THR A 766 37.98 -38.86 7.11
N LYS A 767 36.66 -38.96 6.89
CA LYS A 767 35.68 -37.95 7.31
C LYS A 767 35.67 -37.77 8.83
N VAL A 768 35.58 -38.85 9.61
CA VAL A 768 35.64 -38.80 11.09
C VAL A 768 36.94 -38.12 11.55
N GLY A 769 38.08 -38.42 10.91
CA GLY A 769 39.35 -37.79 11.21
C GLY A 769 39.38 -36.29 10.93
N ASN A 770 38.75 -35.83 9.86
CA ASN A 770 38.63 -34.41 9.53
C ASN A 770 37.73 -33.68 10.52
N GLU A 771 36.58 -34.23 10.88
CA GLU A 771 35.66 -33.62 11.85
C GLU A 771 36.26 -33.56 13.26
N VAL A 772 36.97 -34.61 13.69
CA VAL A 772 37.69 -34.60 14.97
C VAL A 772 38.80 -33.55 14.96
N LYS A 773 39.48 -33.33 13.83
CA LYS A 773 40.45 -32.24 13.69
C LYS A 773 39.77 -30.87 13.79
N ALA A 774 38.63 -30.68 13.12
CA ALA A 774 37.85 -29.45 13.20
C ALA A 774 37.37 -29.17 14.63
N ALA A 775 36.86 -30.17 15.34
CA ALA A 775 36.45 -30.07 16.74
C ALA A 775 37.61 -29.60 17.64
N LYS A 776 38.82 -30.13 17.44
CA LYS A 776 40.01 -29.69 18.19
C LYS A 776 40.34 -28.23 17.94
N ASP A 777 40.26 -27.79 16.69
CA ASP A 777 40.60 -26.42 16.31
C ASP A 777 39.55 -25.43 16.86
N HIS A 778 38.26 -25.79 16.80
CA HIS A 778 37.17 -24.97 17.34
C HIS A 778 37.09 -24.95 18.87
N VAL A 779 37.56 -25.98 19.58
CA VAL A 779 37.56 -26.03 21.06
C VAL A 779 38.66 -25.16 21.68
N ARG A 780 39.79 -24.93 20.99
CA ARG A 780 40.93 -24.17 21.55
C ARG A 780 40.54 -22.81 22.17
N PRO A 781 39.71 -21.97 21.54
CA PRO A 781 39.29 -20.68 22.12
C PRO A 781 38.47 -20.82 23.42
N LEU A 782 37.81 -21.96 23.62
CA LEU A 782 37.00 -22.23 24.83
C LEU A 782 37.86 -22.59 26.05
N LEU A 783 39.14 -22.94 25.85
CA LEU A 783 40.00 -23.48 26.90
C LEU A 783 40.72 -22.43 27.77
N LYS A 784 40.64 -21.15 27.43
CA LYS A 784 41.32 -20.10 28.20
C LYS A 784 40.54 -18.79 28.18
N SER A 785 40.05 -18.36 29.34
CA SER A 785 39.36 -17.07 29.53
C SER A 785 38.16 -16.85 28.58
N TRP A 786 37.45 -17.92 28.23
CA TRP A 786 36.29 -17.87 27.33
C TRP A 786 35.12 -17.10 27.98
N LEU A 787 34.68 -16.00 27.36
CA LEU A 787 33.64 -15.12 27.92
C LEU A 787 33.95 -14.54 29.33
N LEU A 788 35.23 -14.44 29.72
CA LEU A 788 35.65 -13.87 31.01
C LEU A 788 36.47 -12.59 30.82
N GLY A 789 36.25 -11.58 31.69
CA GLY A 789 37.01 -10.32 31.69
C GLY A 789 36.83 -9.47 30.43
N GLN A 790 35.77 -9.72 29.67
CA GLN A 790 35.42 -8.97 28.47
C GLN A 790 34.63 -7.75 28.95
N GLY A 791 35.28 -6.59 29.04
CA GLY A 791 34.65 -5.29 29.32
C GLY A 791 33.75 -4.82 28.16
N ALA A 792 32.92 -5.71 27.63
CA ALA A 792 31.90 -5.40 26.66
C ALA A 792 30.70 -4.84 27.43
N SER A 793 30.43 -3.55 27.25
CA SER A 793 29.17 -2.93 27.66
C SER A 793 28.04 -3.50 26.79
N SER A 794 27.53 -4.68 27.13
CA SER A 794 26.47 -5.34 26.37
C SER A 794 25.09 -5.20 26.99
N GLN A 795 24.88 -4.26 27.94
CA GLN A 795 23.56 -3.65 27.97
C GLN A 795 23.41 -2.95 26.64
N ALA A 796 22.52 -3.49 25.82
CA ALA A 796 22.30 -3.09 24.44
C ALA A 796 22.14 -1.58 24.31
N SER A 797 23.26 -0.87 24.10
CA SER A 797 23.28 0.56 23.81
C SER A 797 22.53 0.89 22.51
N PHE A 798 22.18 -0.13 21.72
CA PHE A 798 21.31 -0.01 20.55
C PHE A 798 19.81 -0.17 20.87
N LEU A 799 19.43 -0.61 22.07
CA LEU A 799 18.03 -0.75 22.52
C LEU A 799 17.59 0.41 23.45
N THR A 800 18.52 1.18 24.04
CA THR A 800 18.23 2.33 24.91
C THR A 800 19.17 3.52 24.65
N ASP A 801 18.62 4.74 24.66
CA ASP A 801 19.33 6.03 24.45
C ASP A 801 20.22 6.46 25.64
N ASP A 802 20.41 5.60 26.65
CA ASP A 802 21.10 5.98 27.90
C ASP A 802 22.63 5.84 27.76
N ALA A 803 23.28 6.94 27.37
CA ALA A 803 24.74 7.07 27.21
C ALA A 803 25.57 7.04 28.52
N HIS A 804 25.05 6.47 29.62
CA HIS A 804 25.67 6.52 30.96
C HIS A 804 25.86 5.16 31.65
N ALA A 805 25.87 4.04 30.91
CA ALA A 805 26.25 2.75 31.47
C ALA A 805 27.79 2.62 31.56
N GLY A 806 28.33 2.63 32.78
CA GLY A 806 29.75 2.36 33.03
C GLY A 806 30.17 0.93 32.67
N VAL A 807 31.48 0.71 32.55
CA VAL A 807 32.10 -0.59 32.28
C VAL A 807 31.78 -1.58 33.42
N SER A 808 30.75 -2.39 33.25
CA SER A 808 30.42 -3.52 34.13
C SER A 808 30.35 -4.81 33.32
N ASP A 809 30.85 -5.90 33.90
CA ASP A 809 30.75 -7.25 33.31
C ASP A 809 29.30 -7.60 32.96
N ASP A 810 29.09 -8.18 31.78
CA ASP A 810 27.77 -8.63 31.36
C ASP A 810 27.38 -9.96 32.04
N PRO A 811 26.35 -9.97 32.91
CA PRO A 811 25.98 -11.17 33.65
C PRO A 811 25.43 -12.29 32.74
N GLU A 812 24.93 -11.97 31.55
CA GLU A 812 24.33 -12.96 30.66
C GLU A 812 25.38 -13.89 30.01
N LEU A 813 26.54 -13.34 29.64
CA LEU A 813 27.67 -14.13 29.15
C LEU A 813 28.22 -15.09 30.22
N GLU A 814 28.21 -14.70 31.49
CA GLU A 814 28.59 -15.60 32.59
C GLU A 814 27.61 -16.77 32.73
N VAL A 815 26.29 -16.52 32.57
CA VAL A 815 25.28 -17.58 32.59
C VAL A 815 25.44 -18.52 31.41
N LEU A 816 25.68 -18.01 30.19
CA LEU A 816 25.97 -18.84 29.02
C LEU A 816 27.20 -19.72 29.27
N ARG A 817 28.24 -19.16 29.89
CA ARG A 817 29.44 -19.90 30.25
C ARG A 817 29.12 -21.07 31.17
N ASP A 818 28.36 -20.84 32.23
CA ASP A 818 28.00 -21.87 33.21
C ASP A 818 27.13 -23.00 32.63
N VAL A 819 26.27 -22.67 31.66
CA VAL A 819 25.36 -23.63 31.03
C VAL A 819 26.09 -24.48 29.98
N TYR A 820 26.83 -23.85 29.07
CA TYR A 820 27.36 -24.53 27.88
C TYR A 820 28.77 -25.10 28.07
N LEU A 821 29.66 -24.46 28.83
CA LEU A 821 31.07 -24.86 28.91
C LEU A 821 31.26 -26.27 29.50
N PRO A 822 30.66 -26.62 30.67
CA PRO A 822 30.89 -27.92 31.29
C PRO A 822 30.38 -29.07 30.42
N GLU A 823 29.22 -28.88 29.79
CA GLU A 823 28.60 -29.89 28.94
C GLU A 823 29.38 -30.09 27.63
N THR A 824 29.79 -29.01 26.98
CA THR A 824 30.57 -29.05 25.73
C THR A 824 31.92 -29.75 25.93
N LEU A 825 32.59 -29.51 27.06
CA LEU A 825 33.86 -30.17 27.37
C LEU A 825 33.71 -31.66 27.69
N LEU A 826 32.59 -32.09 28.29
CA LEU A 826 32.30 -33.51 28.48
C LEU A 826 32.00 -34.22 27.15
N ALA A 827 31.30 -33.55 26.24
CA ALA A 827 31.09 -34.03 24.87
C ALA A 827 32.42 -34.09 24.09
N TYR A 828 33.32 -33.13 24.30
CA TYR A 828 34.66 -33.16 23.73
C TYR A 828 35.51 -34.33 24.20
N ILE A 829 35.52 -34.61 25.50
CA ILE A 829 36.22 -35.77 26.05
C ILE A 829 35.68 -37.07 25.43
N SER A 830 34.36 -37.16 25.26
CA SER A 830 33.72 -38.34 24.64
C SER A 830 34.06 -38.46 23.15
N THR A 831 34.13 -37.34 22.43
CA THR A 831 34.59 -37.26 21.04
C THR A 831 36.05 -37.72 20.91
N LEU A 832 36.94 -37.26 21.79
CA LEU A 832 38.33 -37.71 21.85
C LEU A 832 38.46 -39.18 22.24
N HIS A 833 37.59 -39.69 23.12
CA HIS A 833 37.54 -41.12 23.46
C HIS A 833 37.23 -41.96 22.23
N PHE A 834 36.14 -41.63 21.52
CA PHE A 834 35.75 -42.32 20.29
C PHE A 834 36.84 -42.25 19.21
N ALA A 835 37.44 -41.07 19.01
CA ALA A 835 38.55 -40.91 18.08
C ALA A 835 39.83 -41.65 18.53
N GLY A 836 40.03 -41.82 19.84
CA GLY A 836 41.14 -42.55 20.43
C GLY A 836 41.09 -44.05 20.15
N THR A 837 39.89 -44.63 20.17
CA THR A 837 39.68 -46.06 19.90
C THR A 837 39.65 -46.39 18.41
N THR A 838 39.17 -45.48 17.56
CA THR A 838 38.91 -45.76 16.14
C THR A 838 39.96 -45.20 15.17
N LEU A 839 40.56 -44.05 15.47
CA LEU A 839 41.51 -43.39 14.57
C LEU A 839 42.96 -43.55 15.05
N THR A 840 43.31 -42.88 16.15
CA THR A 840 44.69 -42.81 16.65
C THR A 840 44.73 -42.68 18.16
N ARG A 841 45.70 -43.36 18.79
CA ARG A 841 45.96 -43.26 20.24
C ARG A 841 46.36 -41.86 20.71
N ASP A 842 46.79 -41.00 19.79
CA ASP A 842 47.19 -39.63 20.10
C ASP A 842 46.02 -38.80 20.63
N ASN A 843 44.78 -39.10 20.24
CA ASN A 843 43.58 -38.43 20.76
C ASN A 843 43.36 -38.67 22.27
N PHE A 844 43.76 -39.84 22.79
CA PHE A 844 43.72 -40.11 24.23
C PHE A 844 44.78 -39.34 25.00
N LEU A 845 45.97 -39.15 24.40
CA LEU A 845 47.04 -38.36 24.99
C LEU A 845 46.65 -36.88 25.05
N GLU A 846 45.98 -36.37 24.02
CA GLU A 846 45.38 -35.03 24.02
C GLU A 846 44.29 -34.89 25.10
N CYS A 847 43.49 -35.93 25.35
CA CYS A 847 42.54 -35.93 26.45
C CYS A 847 43.24 -35.85 27.82
N MET A 848 44.41 -36.45 27.99
CA MET A 848 45.19 -36.33 29.24
C MET A 848 45.87 -34.97 29.36
N GLU A 849 46.28 -34.37 28.24
CA GLU A 849 46.76 -32.98 28.22
C GLU A 849 45.64 -32.01 28.61
N LEU A 850 44.43 -32.19 28.09
CA LEU A 850 43.26 -31.40 28.50
C LEU A 850 43.02 -31.49 30.01
N ALA A 851 43.20 -32.66 30.62
CA ALA A 851 43.11 -32.81 32.08
C ALA A 851 44.19 -32.00 32.81
N ALA A 852 45.41 -31.91 32.24
CA ALA A 852 46.48 -31.07 32.78
C ALA A 852 46.17 -29.57 32.61
N THR A 853 45.63 -29.15 31.46
CA THR A 853 45.19 -27.77 31.21
C THR A 853 44.09 -27.36 32.18
N ILE A 854 43.09 -28.22 32.42
CA ILE A 854 42.01 -27.93 33.38
C ILE A 854 42.54 -27.83 34.82
N ALA A 855 43.56 -28.62 35.18
CA ALA A 855 44.15 -28.64 36.51
C ALA A 855 45.25 -27.59 36.75
N GLU A 856 45.58 -26.77 35.76
CA GLU A 856 46.58 -25.70 35.88
C GLU A 856 46.15 -24.64 36.90
N LYS A 857 47.11 -24.00 37.60
CA LYS A 857 46.82 -23.05 38.69
C LYS A 857 46.05 -21.81 38.23
N ASP A 858 46.23 -21.41 36.97
CA ASP A 858 45.59 -20.24 36.36
C ASP A 858 44.37 -20.63 35.49
N SER A 859 43.92 -21.89 35.58
CA SER A 859 42.78 -22.41 34.80
C SER A 859 41.44 -21.91 35.32
N ASP A 860 40.67 -21.27 34.44
CA ASP A 860 39.32 -20.77 34.68
C ASP A 860 38.22 -21.84 34.50
N ILE A 861 38.57 -23.01 33.96
CA ILE A 861 37.63 -24.08 33.63
C ILE A 861 37.23 -24.88 34.88
N ALA A 862 38.18 -25.17 35.77
CA ALA A 862 37.92 -25.97 36.97
C ALA A 862 36.87 -25.31 37.88
N ALA A 863 36.92 -23.98 37.99
CA ALA A 863 35.93 -23.20 38.74
C ALA A 863 34.52 -23.34 38.16
N SER A 864 34.37 -23.37 36.83
CA SER A 864 33.07 -23.56 36.16
C SER A 864 32.47 -24.95 36.43
N PHE A 865 33.27 -26.02 36.39
CA PHE A 865 32.79 -27.37 36.74
C PHE A 865 32.39 -27.53 38.20
N VAL A 866 33.08 -26.82 39.11
CA VAL A 866 32.70 -26.78 40.54
C VAL A 866 31.38 -26.02 40.71
N LYS A 867 31.24 -24.85 40.06
CA LYS A 867 30.01 -24.04 40.10
C LYS A 867 28.80 -24.81 39.53
N ALA A 868 28.99 -25.56 38.45
CA ALA A 868 27.96 -26.40 37.84
C ALA A 868 27.67 -27.71 38.61
N ASN A 869 28.47 -28.06 39.64
CA ASN A 869 28.40 -29.32 40.39
C ASN A 869 28.62 -30.59 39.54
N ARG A 870 29.49 -30.50 38.52
CA ARG A 870 29.75 -31.59 37.53
C ARG A 870 31.16 -32.15 37.55
N MET A 871 31.94 -31.81 38.57
CA MET A 871 33.33 -32.28 38.73
C MET A 871 33.43 -33.81 38.79
N LYS A 872 32.44 -34.49 39.37
CA LYS A 872 32.39 -35.96 39.41
C LYS A 872 32.33 -36.57 38.00
N GLU A 873 31.47 -36.05 37.14
CA GLU A 873 31.33 -36.53 35.76
C GLU A 873 32.63 -36.33 34.96
N LEU A 874 33.30 -35.20 35.17
CA LEU A 874 34.58 -34.88 34.52
C LEU A 874 35.67 -35.89 34.90
N VAL A 875 35.82 -36.20 36.18
CA VAL A 875 36.82 -37.17 36.67
C VAL A 875 36.49 -38.57 36.17
N GLU A 876 35.22 -38.97 36.16
CA GLU A 876 34.78 -40.26 35.63
C GLU A 876 35.07 -40.39 34.12
N ALA A 877 34.88 -39.32 33.34
CA ALA A 877 35.19 -39.29 31.91
C ALA A 877 36.70 -39.45 31.62
N PHE A 878 37.55 -38.74 32.37
CA PHE A 878 39.01 -38.90 32.27
C PHE A 878 39.49 -40.29 32.75
N ALA A 879 38.87 -40.83 33.81
CA ALA A 879 39.14 -42.19 34.27
C ALA A 879 38.77 -43.23 33.20
N ALA A 880 37.66 -43.04 32.48
CA ALA A 880 37.28 -43.90 31.36
C ALA A 880 38.28 -43.82 30.19
N CYS A 881 38.72 -42.61 29.82
CA CYS A 881 39.72 -42.41 28.76
C CYS A 881 41.09 -43.02 29.12
N SER A 882 41.57 -42.82 30.35
CA SER A 882 42.83 -43.40 30.83
C SER A 882 42.77 -44.93 30.93
N LYS A 883 41.63 -45.51 31.37
CA LYS A 883 41.42 -46.96 31.35
C LYS A 883 41.42 -47.51 29.92
N ALA A 884 40.76 -46.83 28.98
CA ALA A 884 40.75 -47.22 27.57
C ALA A 884 42.16 -47.14 26.95
N LEU A 885 42.92 -46.08 27.25
CA LEU A 885 44.31 -45.92 26.84
C LEU A 885 45.21 -47.05 27.38
N ALA A 886 45.04 -47.43 28.64
CA ALA A 886 45.79 -48.52 29.28
C ALA A 886 45.48 -49.89 28.66
N ILE A 887 44.20 -50.18 28.38
CA ILE A 887 43.77 -51.44 27.73
C ILE A 887 44.26 -51.50 26.29
N ALA A 888 44.13 -50.41 25.53
CA ALA A 888 44.60 -50.33 24.15
C ALA A 888 46.13 -50.52 24.05
N SER A 889 46.88 -50.23 25.11
CA SER A 889 48.33 -50.45 25.17
C SER A 889 48.74 -51.94 25.27
N GLY A 890 47.79 -52.84 25.58
CA GLY A 890 48.03 -54.28 25.71
C GLY A 890 48.09 -55.08 24.40
N GLU A 891 47.57 -54.55 23.28
CA GLU A 891 47.59 -55.25 21.98
C GLU A 891 48.92 -55.05 21.23
N LYS A 892 49.69 -56.13 21.11
CA LYS A 892 50.96 -56.18 20.36
C LYS A 892 50.73 -55.98 18.85
N LYS A 893 51.09 -54.79 18.32
CA LYS A 893 51.88 -54.61 17.08
C LYS A 893 52.19 -53.14 16.78
N ALA A 894 53.35 -52.94 16.14
CA ALA A 894 53.95 -51.70 15.60
C ALA A 894 54.67 -50.78 16.61
N ALA A 895 55.84 -51.25 17.06
CA ALA A 895 56.96 -50.36 17.34
C ALA A 895 57.47 -49.77 16.01
N ASN A 896 57.89 -48.50 16.03
CA ASN A 896 58.54 -47.71 14.97
C ASN A 896 57.62 -46.79 14.14
N SER A 897 57.12 -45.73 14.77
CA SER A 897 56.98 -44.40 14.14
C SER A 897 56.74 -43.37 15.24
N SER A 898 57.77 -42.67 15.70
CA SER A 898 57.60 -41.49 16.55
C SER A 898 57.09 -40.33 15.68
N SER A 899 55.86 -39.87 15.91
CA SER A 899 55.35 -38.68 15.23
C SER A 899 56.11 -37.44 15.74
N ARG A 900 56.30 -36.43 14.88
CA ARG A 900 56.89 -35.13 15.26
C ARG A 900 56.18 -34.51 16.47
N LYS A 901 54.86 -34.69 16.54
CA LYS A 901 53.97 -34.24 17.62
C LYS A 901 54.27 -34.91 18.98
N LEU A 902 54.59 -36.21 19.00
CA LEU A 902 55.03 -36.93 20.21
C LEU A 902 56.33 -36.35 20.81
N ARG A 903 57.22 -35.83 19.96
CA ARG A 903 58.47 -35.18 20.38
C ARG A 903 58.27 -33.74 20.85
N GLU A 904 57.43 -32.97 20.16
CA GLU A 904 57.16 -31.56 20.48
C GLU A 904 56.34 -31.41 21.78
N MET A 905 55.37 -32.29 22.03
CA MET A 905 54.50 -32.25 23.21
C MET A 905 55.04 -33.08 24.40
N GLY A 906 56.20 -33.73 24.27
CA GLY A 906 56.81 -34.54 25.32
C GLY A 906 56.04 -35.81 25.70
N TRP A 907 55.07 -36.24 24.89
CA TRP A 907 54.24 -37.39 25.20
C TRP A 907 55.03 -38.71 25.12
N SER A 908 54.75 -39.64 26.04
CA SER A 908 55.27 -41.01 25.99
C SER A 908 54.15 -42.03 26.12
N ARG A 909 54.09 -42.96 25.15
CA ARG A 909 53.14 -44.09 25.16
C ARG A 909 53.56 -45.20 26.13
N GLU A 910 54.81 -45.20 26.59
CA GLU A 910 55.39 -46.26 27.44
C GLU A 910 54.89 -46.22 28.90
N LEU A 911 54.57 -45.02 29.41
CA LEU A 911 54.02 -44.82 30.76
C LEU A 911 52.66 -45.52 30.97
N TRP A 912 51.92 -45.76 29.88
CA TRP A 912 50.54 -46.24 29.91
C TRP A 912 50.40 -47.71 29.51
N SER A 913 51.51 -48.42 29.25
CA SER A 913 51.47 -49.85 28.93
C SER A 913 51.37 -50.72 30.18
N VAL A 914 50.20 -51.30 30.42
CA VAL A 914 50.02 -52.35 31.42
C VAL A 914 50.44 -53.67 30.77
N LYS A 915 51.60 -54.21 31.15
CA LYS A 915 51.97 -55.58 30.78
C LYS A 915 51.09 -56.53 31.60
N PRO A 916 50.51 -57.58 30.98
CA PRO A 916 49.68 -58.56 31.68
C PRO A 916 50.46 -59.32 32.75
#